data_AF-D0I6U9-F1
#
_entry.id   AF-D0I6U9-F1
#
_cell.length_a   1.000
_cell.length_b   1.000
_cell.length_c   1.000
_cell.angle_alpha   90.00
_cell.angle_beta   90.00
_cell.angle_gamma   90.00
#
_symmetry.space_group_name_H-M   'P 1'
#
loop_
_entity.id
_entity.type
_entity.pdbx_description
1 polymer ?
#
loop_
_entity_poly.entity_id
_entity_poly.type
_entity_poly.pdbx_seq_one_letter_code
_entity_poly.pdbx_strand_id
1 'polypeptide(L)'
;MKKFLSILLGLLLLVVVAVGAIIAFINPNDFKPLIANEVKKTTGRELVIDGDISWRFWPSLGLSVEQLAFKNPQGFAEPDMLKLDKAELSVAVMPLLSDTLDIGLVSLHGARIFIQTLPNGVSNLDGLSGETATETAPAENPEPVSNASSPAQASAADWTISIGGLELLDASATVRDDNAGTQSEISKLNLTIGKLETGVWVPIEFDVDGKQNALAFSAKGDAEAMIDKEIMKSQLRALTLAATASDAQTQLDSFSLKADRLGLGIPMVFDFSAKGKASDMAFDASGKTTAQIDEGVSLITASGLSLETTVSGTSLPRPEMKISVSGDVAFDNKAQTLAVEKLKAAVDELGFDGKVSIALAEIPSIRFDVHSPSINLDTFPGGRAESTEKPASSGSEGIGSGRGDKSVGAKQPLSDVEPDLSALKGLDIAGKITIDDFVASNVQVTGVVADFAVNRGNVALRQFDAKLYDGTINATGSLDATVSPARYHVKNDIRNVNVLPLLKDAANQDMLSGRGSIDVSVSGVGLSEKRLRTGITGTVAINFTDGAVNGINIPEMIREAKATLKGQRAEYVEETRKTDFSALTATFNLGKGIASTRNLKMEAPALRVRSEGQTNLVKEDLDFDVFVSVVGTSKGQGGKDIDELKDITIPVNIGGSWAEPSYKLDVKSLLTSNKVLEEKARKEAERGLKKLLGDKAEDDKVKQVADQLLKGLFN
;
A
#
# COMPACT_ATOMS: atom_id res chain seq x y z
N MET A 1 24.20 44.41 71.42
CA MET A 1 24.41 44.91 70.04
C MET A 1 25.88 45.19 69.71
N LYS A 2 26.62 46.08 70.42
CA LYS A 2 28.03 46.42 70.07
C LYS A 2 29.03 45.24 70.01
N LYS A 3 28.94 44.25 70.90
CA LYS A 3 29.80 43.05 70.90
C LYS A 3 29.53 42.09 69.74
N PHE A 4 28.26 41.98 69.34
CA PHE A 4 27.85 41.14 68.22
C PHE A 4 28.29 41.75 66.88
N LEU A 5 28.19 43.08 66.75
CA LEU A 5 28.66 43.81 65.56
C LEU A 5 30.19 43.75 65.40
N SER A 6 30.96 43.75 66.50
CA SER A 6 32.43 43.66 66.44
C SER A 6 32.93 42.24 66.16
N ILE A 7 32.24 41.20 66.64
CA ILE A 7 32.51 39.81 66.25
C ILE A 7 32.20 39.61 64.76
N LEU A 8 31.07 40.15 64.27
CA LEU A 8 30.68 40.08 62.88
C LEU A 8 31.65 40.84 61.96
N LEU A 9 32.10 42.03 62.38
CA LEU A 9 33.10 42.83 61.66
C LEU A 9 34.48 42.15 61.66
N GLY A 10 34.88 41.53 62.78
CA GLY A 10 36.13 40.78 62.87
C GLY A 10 36.13 39.51 62.00
N LEU A 11 35.00 38.81 61.92
CA LEU A 11 34.84 37.65 61.06
C LEU A 11 34.80 38.05 59.58
N LEU A 12 34.14 39.15 59.23
CA LEU A 12 34.16 39.73 57.88
C LEU A 12 35.59 40.12 57.48
N LEU A 13 36.33 40.79 58.36
CA LEU A 13 37.72 41.18 58.11
C LEU A 13 38.63 39.95 57.94
N LEU A 14 38.42 38.89 58.73
CA LEU A 14 39.16 37.63 58.59
C LEU A 14 38.88 36.94 57.24
N VAL A 15 37.63 36.94 56.76
CA VAL A 15 37.27 36.40 55.44
C VAL A 15 37.93 37.23 54.33
N VAL A 16 37.92 38.56 54.42
CA VAL A 16 38.58 39.44 53.44
C VAL A 16 40.09 39.23 53.43
N VAL A 17 40.73 39.07 54.59
CA VAL A 17 42.16 38.77 54.71
C VAL A 17 42.48 37.38 54.16
N ALA A 18 41.65 36.37 54.41
CA ALA A 18 41.83 35.03 53.88
C ALA A 18 41.71 34.99 52.35
N VAL A 19 40.71 35.67 51.77
CA VAL A 19 40.57 35.83 50.32
C VAL A 19 41.78 36.58 49.74
N GLY A 20 42.19 37.69 50.38
CA GLY A 20 43.38 38.43 50.00
C GLY A 20 44.67 37.58 50.05
N ALA A 21 44.80 36.69 51.03
CA ALA A 21 45.92 35.76 51.14
C ALA A 21 45.90 34.70 50.01
N ILE A 22 44.74 34.13 49.67
CA ILE A 22 44.63 33.18 48.54
C ILE A 22 45.07 33.86 47.23
N ILE A 23 44.61 35.09 46.98
CA ILE A 23 44.98 35.86 45.79
C ILE A 23 46.49 36.20 45.78
N ALA A 24 47.09 36.50 46.94
CA ALA A 24 48.49 36.90 47.05
C ALA A 24 49.49 35.74 47.01
N PHE A 25 49.12 34.56 47.52
CA PHE A 25 50.04 33.42 47.68
C PHE A 25 49.81 32.28 46.66
N ILE A 26 48.66 32.21 45.99
CA ILE A 26 48.32 31.13 45.06
C ILE A 26 47.95 31.70 43.68
N ASN A 27 48.90 31.69 42.74
CA ASN A 27 48.64 32.01 41.35
C ASN A 27 48.11 30.77 40.60
N PRO A 28 46.86 30.76 40.14
CA PRO A 28 46.29 29.58 39.49
C PRO A 28 46.95 29.28 38.13
N ASN A 29 47.65 30.23 37.51
CA ASN A 29 48.33 30.02 36.22
C ASN A 29 49.59 29.14 36.33
N ASP A 30 50.17 28.99 37.53
CA ASP A 30 51.34 28.13 37.76
C ASP A 30 51.00 26.63 37.57
N PHE A 31 49.71 26.28 37.63
CA PHE A 31 49.23 24.91 37.47
C PHE A 31 48.99 24.50 36.01
N LYS A 32 49.00 25.43 35.04
CA LYS A 32 48.80 25.13 33.61
C LYS A 32 49.68 23.97 33.08
N PRO A 33 51.01 23.96 33.29
CA PRO A 33 51.85 22.87 32.79
C PRO A 33 51.55 21.53 33.47
N LEU A 34 51.16 21.54 34.75
CA LEU A 34 50.78 20.31 35.45
C LEU A 34 49.50 19.72 34.88
N ILE A 35 48.48 20.54 34.67
CA ILE A 35 47.20 20.12 34.07
C ILE A 35 47.42 19.60 32.64
N ALA A 36 48.17 20.34 31.82
CA ALA A 36 48.47 19.95 30.45
C ALA A 36 49.22 18.60 30.37
N ASN A 37 50.22 18.39 31.23
CA ASN A 37 50.98 17.15 31.27
C ASN A 37 50.14 15.97 31.74
N GLU A 38 49.29 16.13 32.75
CA GLU A 38 48.45 15.06 33.26
C GLU A 38 47.36 14.66 32.25
N VAL A 39 46.77 15.66 31.58
CA VAL A 39 45.82 15.42 30.49
C VAL A 39 46.50 14.70 29.33
N LYS A 40 47.70 15.12 28.93
CA LYS A 40 48.48 14.42 27.87
C LYS A 40 48.83 12.99 28.22
N LYS A 41 49.20 12.73 29.49
CA LYS A 41 49.50 11.40 29.99
C LYS A 41 48.26 10.48 29.98
N THR A 42 47.09 11.02 30.31
CA THR A 42 45.85 10.25 30.44
C THR A 42 45.14 10.02 29.10
N THR A 43 45.15 11.03 28.24
CA THR A 43 44.35 11.05 27.00
C THR A 43 45.19 10.87 25.72
N GLY A 44 46.52 10.91 25.83
CA GLY A 44 47.43 10.89 24.69
C GLY A 44 47.38 12.15 23.81
N ARG A 45 46.69 13.22 24.24
CA ARG A 45 46.49 14.45 23.46
C ARG A 45 47.03 15.67 24.17
N GLU A 46 47.50 16.64 23.39
CA GLU A 46 48.03 17.87 23.94
C GLU A 46 46.90 18.85 24.30
N LEU A 47 46.84 19.23 25.58
CA LEU A 47 45.99 20.31 26.07
C LEU A 47 46.81 21.60 26.14
N VAL A 48 46.31 22.64 25.46
CA VAL A 48 46.86 24.01 25.47
C VAL A 48 45.87 24.92 26.18
N ILE A 49 46.36 25.77 27.08
CA ILE A 49 45.59 26.77 27.82
C ILE A 49 46.21 28.14 27.52
N ASP A 50 45.73 28.79 26.46
CA ASP A 50 46.30 30.05 25.96
C ASP A 50 45.86 31.27 26.81
N GLY A 51 44.67 31.21 27.40
CA GLY A 51 44.10 32.25 28.25
C GLY A 51 44.42 32.07 29.73
N ASP A 52 44.02 33.02 30.58
CA ASP A 52 44.31 32.99 32.01
C ASP A 52 43.36 32.09 32.81
N ILE A 53 43.89 31.46 33.86
CA ILE A 53 43.09 30.89 34.94
C ILE A 53 42.90 31.99 35.98
N SER A 54 41.66 32.27 36.38
CA SER A 54 41.33 33.30 37.36
C SER A 54 40.40 32.79 38.45
N TRP A 55 40.55 33.35 39.65
CA TRP A 55 39.65 33.08 40.77
C TRP A 55 38.39 33.96 40.67
N ARG A 56 37.24 33.35 40.96
CA ARG A 56 35.96 34.06 41.14
C ARG A 56 35.54 33.94 42.60
N PHE A 57 35.19 35.04 43.26
CA PHE A 57 34.82 35.05 44.68
C PHE A 57 33.39 35.55 44.97
N TRP A 58 32.70 36.11 43.97
CA TRP A 58 31.33 36.60 44.06
C TRP A 58 30.58 36.24 42.77
N PRO A 59 29.32 35.75 42.80
CA PRO A 59 28.50 35.42 43.97
C PRO A 59 28.88 34.11 44.70
N SER A 60 29.86 33.35 44.21
CA SER A 60 30.40 32.12 44.83
C SER A 60 31.90 31.98 44.55
N LEU A 61 32.59 31.14 45.33
CA LEU A 61 33.99 30.78 45.06
C LEU A 61 34.05 29.87 43.82
N GLY A 62 34.99 30.09 42.92
CA GLY A 62 35.15 29.30 41.71
C GLY A 62 36.43 29.59 40.94
N LEU A 63 36.65 28.80 39.89
CA LEU A 63 37.74 28.94 38.93
C LEU A 63 37.15 29.22 37.55
N SER A 64 37.74 30.16 36.81
CA SER A 64 37.46 30.39 35.40
C SER A 64 38.71 30.13 34.59
N VAL A 65 38.60 29.40 33.50
CA VAL A 65 39.69 29.11 32.55
C VAL A 65 39.27 29.59 31.16
N GLU A 66 40.14 30.35 30.49
CA GLU A 66 39.87 30.86 29.15
C GLU A 66 40.76 30.20 28.08
N GLN A 67 40.23 30.12 26.85
CA GLN A 67 40.93 29.66 25.65
C GLN A 67 41.64 28.32 25.82
N LEU A 68 40.87 27.26 26.09
CA LEU A 68 41.37 25.90 26.11
C LEU A 68 41.29 25.29 24.71
N ALA A 69 42.35 24.60 24.29
CA ALA A 69 42.38 23.88 23.03
C ALA A 69 42.99 22.49 23.25
N PHE A 70 42.29 21.47 22.79
CA PHE A 70 42.72 20.09 22.81
C PHE A 70 43.10 19.68 21.39
N LYS A 71 44.38 19.44 21.15
CA LYS A 71 44.94 19.31 19.80
C LYS A 71 44.52 18.01 19.11
N ASN A 72 44.29 18.09 17.80
CA ASN A 72 44.17 16.91 16.95
C ASN A 72 45.56 16.31 16.69
N PRO A 73 45.65 14.99 16.41
CA PRO A 73 46.83 14.39 15.82
C PRO A 73 47.14 15.00 14.44
N GLN A 74 48.34 14.76 13.91
CA GLN A 74 48.69 15.20 12.56
C GLN A 74 47.86 14.46 11.49
N GLY A 75 47.46 15.16 10.43
CA GLY A 75 46.76 14.57 9.28
C GLY A 75 45.24 14.81 9.23
N PHE A 76 44.66 15.43 10.26
CA PHE A 76 43.25 15.86 10.28
C PHE A 76 43.09 17.29 9.75
N ALA A 77 41.88 17.61 9.29
CA ALA A 77 41.57 18.87 8.61
C ALA A 77 41.63 20.10 9.54
N GLU A 78 41.26 19.93 10.81
CA GLU A 78 41.35 20.97 11.84
C GLU A 78 42.49 20.67 12.82
N PRO A 79 43.27 21.68 13.24
CA PRO A 79 44.38 21.49 14.18
C PRO A 79 43.93 21.15 15.61
N ASP A 80 42.68 21.45 15.96
CA ASP A 80 42.12 21.31 17.30
C ASP A 80 40.90 20.39 17.25
N MET A 81 40.88 19.38 18.11
CA MET A 81 39.74 18.46 18.28
C MET A 81 38.63 19.09 19.09
N LEU A 82 39.00 19.84 20.13
CA LEU A 82 38.08 20.57 20.99
C LEU A 82 38.69 21.94 21.28
N LYS A 83 37.90 22.99 21.09
CA LYS A 83 38.17 24.34 21.60
C LYS A 83 37.11 24.72 22.60
N LEU A 84 37.49 25.51 23.59
CA LEU A 84 36.58 26.04 24.58
C LEU A 84 37.00 27.45 24.91
N ASP A 85 36.13 28.42 24.66
CA ASP A 85 36.45 29.82 24.85
C ASP A 85 36.52 30.17 26.35
N LYS A 86 35.61 29.61 27.15
CA LYS A 86 35.59 29.77 28.61
C LYS A 86 34.98 28.57 29.33
N ALA A 87 35.61 28.15 30.42
CA ALA A 87 35.10 27.18 31.37
C ALA A 87 34.98 27.81 32.76
N GLU A 88 33.82 27.74 33.40
CA GLU A 88 33.62 28.20 34.76
C GLU A 88 33.20 27.05 35.66
N LEU A 89 33.89 26.93 36.80
CA LEU A 89 33.62 25.95 37.84
C LEU A 89 33.31 26.68 39.13
N SER A 90 32.14 26.47 39.71
CA SER A 90 31.81 26.95 41.05
C SER A 90 32.03 25.85 42.10
N VAL A 91 32.48 26.22 43.30
CA VAL A 91 32.68 25.27 44.42
C VAL A 91 32.04 25.85 45.68
N ALA A 92 31.26 25.04 46.39
CA ALA A 92 30.68 25.45 47.65
C ALA A 92 31.73 25.42 48.78
N VAL A 93 31.83 26.49 49.58
CA VAL A 93 32.89 26.62 50.60
C VAL A 93 32.57 25.85 51.89
N MET A 94 31.29 25.77 52.28
CA MET A 94 30.90 25.09 53.53
C MET A 94 31.21 23.58 53.54
N PRO A 95 30.94 22.82 52.45
CA PRO A 95 31.25 21.38 52.40
C PRO A 95 32.75 21.04 52.43
N LEU A 96 33.62 21.95 51.98
CA LEU A 96 35.08 21.75 52.00
C LEU A 96 35.65 21.60 53.42
N LEU A 97 34.97 22.13 54.44
CA LEU A 97 35.34 21.96 55.85
C LEU A 97 35.05 20.54 56.37
N SER A 98 34.33 19.72 55.60
CA SER A 98 33.89 18.36 55.94
C SER A 98 34.37 17.31 54.94
N ASP A 99 35.47 17.58 54.22
CA ASP A 99 36.06 16.70 53.20
C ASP A 99 35.14 16.35 52.00
N THR A 100 34.13 17.18 51.73
CA THR A 100 33.20 17.02 50.59
C THR A 100 33.49 18.08 49.53
N LEU A 101 33.73 17.65 48.28
CA LEU A 101 33.92 18.53 47.14
C LEU A 101 32.59 18.69 46.40
N ASP A 102 31.85 19.73 46.74
CA ASP A 102 30.59 20.07 46.07
C ASP A 102 30.87 21.08 44.95
N ILE A 103 30.98 20.55 43.73
CA ILE A 103 31.07 21.32 42.51
C ILE A 103 29.67 21.86 42.22
N GLY A 104 29.50 23.17 42.13
CA GLY A 104 28.22 23.80 41.81
C GLY A 104 27.88 23.69 40.33
N LEU A 105 27.41 24.78 39.73
CA LEU A 105 27.22 24.88 38.28
C LEU A 105 28.56 24.85 37.55
N VAL A 106 28.65 24.00 36.52
CA VAL A 106 29.72 23.98 35.52
C VAL A 106 29.19 24.66 34.26
N SER A 107 29.77 25.81 33.88
CA SER A 107 29.35 26.53 32.66
C SER A 107 30.47 26.47 31.61
N LEU A 108 30.15 26.00 30.42
CA LEU A 108 31.07 25.87 29.29
C LEU A 108 30.56 26.76 28.14
N HIS A 109 31.38 27.72 27.72
CA HIS A 109 31.03 28.70 26.69
C HIS A 109 31.86 28.50 25.43
N GLY A 110 31.20 28.51 24.27
CA GLY A 110 31.87 28.46 22.97
C GLY A 110 32.63 27.16 22.73
N ALA A 111 32.13 26.04 23.26
CA ALA A 111 32.71 24.72 23.06
C ALA A 111 32.60 24.31 21.58
N ARG A 112 33.71 24.10 20.88
CA ARG A 112 33.73 23.71 19.47
C ARG A 112 34.41 22.35 19.33
N ILE A 113 33.67 21.35 18.89
CA ILE A 113 34.16 19.98 18.72
C ILE A 113 34.31 19.68 17.22
N PHE A 114 35.43 19.09 16.84
CA PHE A 114 35.65 18.60 15.48
C PHE A 114 36.03 17.12 15.53
N ILE A 115 35.21 16.29 14.88
CA ILE A 115 35.41 14.85 14.73
C ILE A 115 35.55 14.56 13.24
N GLN A 116 36.60 13.84 12.87
CA GLN A 116 36.82 13.43 11.50
C GLN A 116 37.27 11.98 11.42
N THR A 117 36.60 11.21 10.56
CA THR A 117 37.04 9.90 10.10
C THR A 117 37.62 10.04 8.71
N LEU A 118 38.88 9.66 8.54
CA LEU A 118 39.62 9.75 7.28
C LEU A 118 39.18 8.65 6.30
N PRO A 119 39.55 8.74 5.00
CA PRO A 119 39.20 7.73 4.00
C PRO A 119 39.73 6.30 4.30
N ASN A 120 40.76 6.19 5.13
CA ASN A 120 41.31 4.91 5.58
C ASN A 120 40.58 4.33 6.81
N GLY A 121 39.51 4.98 7.28
CA GLY A 121 38.73 4.57 8.45
C GLY A 121 39.27 5.02 9.80
N VAL A 122 40.42 5.71 9.84
CA VAL A 122 41.02 6.22 11.09
C VAL A 122 40.29 7.49 11.54
N SER A 123 39.87 7.54 12.80
CA SER A 123 39.21 8.70 13.42
C SER A 123 40.17 9.50 14.29
N ASN A 124 39.97 10.80 14.42
CA ASN A 124 40.71 11.61 15.40
C ASN A 124 40.37 11.25 16.86
N LEU A 125 39.31 10.48 17.07
CA LEU A 125 38.95 9.89 18.35
C LEU A 125 39.79 8.65 18.72
N ASP A 126 40.50 8.05 17.76
CA ASP A 126 41.27 6.82 18.00
C ASP A 126 42.42 7.06 18.98
N GLY A 127 42.52 6.22 20.01
CA GLY A 127 43.54 6.36 21.06
C GLY A 127 43.25 7.45 22.10
N LEU A 128 41.96 7.78 22.34
CA LEU A 128 41.51 8.61 23.46
C LEU A 128 41.28 7.84 24.77
N SER A 129 41.48 6.53 24.80
CA SER A 129 41.51 5.73 26.02
C SER A 129 42.96 5.42 26.40
N GLY A 130 43.28 5.45 27.71
CA GLY A 130 44.57 4.98 28.25
C GLY A 130 44.84 3.48 28.06
N GLU A 131 44.16 2.81 27.15
CA GLU A 131 44.54 1.47 26.69
C GLU A 131 45.76 1.61 25.81
N THR A 132 46.91 1.37 26.45
CA THR A 132 48.10 0.90 25.76
C THR A 132 47.66 -0.26 24.87
N ALA A 133 47.85 -0.13 23.56
CA ALA A 133 47.69 -1.23 22.63
C ALA A 133 48.34 -2.48 23.25
N THR A 134 47.54 -3.50 23.51
CA THR A 134 48.04 -4.79 24.00
C THR A 134 48.85 -5.41 22.87
N GLU A 135 50.13 -5.09 22.83
CA GLU A 135 51.09 -5.82 22.02
C GLU A 135 51.30 -7.16 22.71
N THR A 136 50.62 -8.17 22.18
CA THR A 136 50.74 -9.57 22.56
C THR A 136 52.20 -10.01 22.43
N ALA A 137 52.90 -10.12 23.56
CA ALA A 137 54.13 -10.90 23.70
C ALA A 137 53.89 -12.06 24.69
N PRO A 138 54.49 -13.25 24.46
CA PRO A 138 54.01 -14.51 25.04
C PRO A 138 54.30 -14.63 26.53
N ALA A 139 53.39 -15.33 27.21
CA ALA A 139 53.46 -15.69 28.61
C ALA A 139 54.72 -16.50 28.94
N GLU A 140 55.48 -16.03 29.93
CA GLU A 140 56.40 -16.87 30.70
C GLU A 140 56.03 -16.79 32.19
N ASN A 141 55.76 -17.99 32.71
CA ASN A 141 55.41 -18.45 34.05
C ASN A 141 55.90 -17.61 35.25
N PRO A 142 55.04 -17.27 36.23
CA PRO A 142 55.50 -16.84 37.55
C PRO A 142 55.42 -18.00 38.56
N GLU A 143 56.57 -18.37 39.12
CA GLU A 143 56.63 -19.03 40.43
C GLU A 143 56.47 -18.01 41.57
N PRO A 144 55.99 -18.43 42.76
CA PRO A 144 55.57 -17.51 43.81
C PRO A 144 56.76 -17.11 44.69
N VAL A 145 56.91 -15.80 44.93
CA VAL A 145 57.74 -15.30 46.03
C VAL A 145 56.92 -14.46 46.99
N SER A 146 56.95 -14.92 48.24
CA SER A 146 56.33 -14.36 49.42
C SER A 146 57.21 -13.29 50.05
N ASN A 147 56.53 -12.26 50.56
CA ASN A 147 56.88 -11.32 51.64
C ASN A 147 58.01 -10.29 51.43
N ALA A 148 57.61 -9.02 51.39
CA ALA A 148 58.20 -8.00 52.25
C ALA A 148 57.20 -6.88 52.52
N SER A 149 56.94 -6.67 53.81
CA SER A 149 56.15 -5.60 54.40
C SER A 149 56.77 -4.23 54.12
N SER A 150 55.95 -3.24 53.75
CA SER A 150 56.24 -1.81 53.92
C SER A 150 54.93 -1.03 54.01
N PRO A 151 54.95 0.13 54.67
CA PRO A 151 53.99 0.48 55.70
C PRO A 151 52.68 1.06 55.16
N ALA A 152 51.67 1.02 56.01
CA ALA A 152 50.39 1.70 55.83
C ALA A 152 50.57 3.09 55.21
N GLN A 153 50.27 3.18 53.93
CA GLN A 153 50.13 4.42 53.21
C GLN A 153 48.75 4.94 53.61
N ALA A 154 48.75 6.08 54.30
CA ALA A 154 47.53 6.76 54.72
C ALA A 154 46.56 6.83 53.53
N SER A 155 45.37 6.26 53.71
CA SER A 155 44.24 6.50 52.83
C SER A 155 44.07 8.01 52.72
N ALA A 156 44.34 8.57 51.54
CA ALA A 156 43.85 9.89 51.22
C ALA A 156 42.33 9.84 51.45
N ALA A 157 41.79 10.80 52.19
CA ALA A 157 40.35 10.88 52.40
C ALA A 157 39.64 10.81 51.04
N ASP A 158 38.78 9.82 50.84
CA ASP A 158 38.01 9.67 49.61
C ASP A 158 37.02 10.84 49.52
N TRP A 159 37.40 11.89 48.80
CA TRP A 159 36.54 13.03 48.55
C TRP A 159 35.26 12.57 47.85
N THR A 160 34.10 12.92 48.40
CA THR A 160 32.83 12.74 47.70
C THR A 160 32.61 13.92 46.76
N ILE A 161 32.44 13.65 45.47
CA ILE A 161 32.25 14.67 44.42
C ILE A 161 30.77 14.73 44.05
N SER A 162 30.15 15.91 44.20
CA SER A 162 28.80 16.21 43.69
C SER A 162 28.86 17.31 42.63
N ILE A 163 27.97 17.27 41.64
CA ILE A 163 27.90 18.27 40.55
C ILE A 163 26.53 18.97 40.59
N GLY A 164 26.56 20.28 40.74
CA GLY A 164 25.42 21.17 40.97
C GLY A 164 24.60 21.50 39.73
N GLY A 165 25.12 21.22 38.54
CA GLY A 165 24.46 21.37 37.25
C GLY A 165 25.47 21.55 36.11
N LEU A 166 24.98 21.48 34.87
CA LEU A 166 25.79 21.70 33.67
C LEU A 166 25.09 22.71 32.77
N GLU A 167 25.83 23.70 32.30
CA GLU A 167 25.37 24.67 31.32
C GLU A 167 26.36 24.70 30.15
N LEU A 168 25.84 24.51 28.94
CA LEU A 168 26.55 24.61 27.68
C LEU A 168 25.96 25.78 26.91
N LEU A 169 26.79 26.76 26.55
CA LEU A 169 26.36 27.98 25.86
C LEU A 169 27.12 28.14 24.55
N ASP A 170 26.38 28.28 23.45
CA ASP A 170 26.88 28.45 22.09
C ASP A 170 27.92 27.38 21.70
N ALA A 171 27.65 26.13 22.09
CA ALA A 171 28.48 25.01 21.68
C ALA A 171 28.22 24.65 20.22
N SER A 172 29.22 24.10 19.53
CA SER A 172 29.10 23.60 18.17
C SER A 172 29.91 22.33 17.99
N ALA A 173 29.50 21.49 17.05
CA ALA A 173 30.19 20.25 16.75
C ALA A 173 30.11 19.96 15.25
N THR A 174 31.23 19.54 14.66
CA THR A 174 31.27 19.05 13.29
C THR A 174 31.76 17.63 13.30
N VAL A 175 30.98 16.72 12.73
CA VAL A 175 31.34 15.32 12.51
C VAL A 175 31.44 15.09 11.01
N ARG A 176 32.63 14.74 10.54
CA ARG A 176 32.92 14.51 9.13
C ARG A 176 33.43 13.09 8.92
N ASP A 177 32.74 12.32 8.10
CA ASP A 177 33.20 10.99 7.70
C ASP A 177 33.58 11.01 6.22
N ASP A 178 34.88 11.06 5.94
CA ASP A 178 35.42 11.05 4.58
C ASP A 178 35.37 9.66 3.93
N ASN A 179 35.19 8.59 4.71
CA ASN A 179 35.01 7.24 4.22
C ASN A 179 33.57 7.03 3.73
N ALA A 180 32.58 7.46 4.52
CA ALA A 180 31.16 7.41 4.17
C ALA A 180 30.70 8.58 3.29
N GLY A 181 31.50 9.65 3.19
CA GLY A 181 31.17 10.87 2.46
C GLY A 181 30.06 11.70 3.12
N THR A 182 29.95 11.64 4.45
CA THR A 182 28.89 12.33 5.21
C THR A 182 29.44 13.45 6.08
N GLN A 183 28.62 14.48 6.28
CA GLN A 183 28.95 15.58 7.19
C GLN A 183 27.73 15.97 8.02
N SER A 184 27.94 16.05 9.32
CA SER A 184 26.94 16.46 10.31
C SER A 184 27.49 17.66 11.06
N GLU A 185 26.70 18.70 11.21
CA GLU A 185 27.07 19.93 11.90
C GLU A 185 26.00 20.27 12.92
N ILE A 186 26.41 20.56 14.14
CA ILE A 186 25.66 21.31 15.12
C ILE A 186 26.29 22.69 15.12
N SER A 187 25.62 23.67 14.50
CA SER A 187 26.13 25.04 14.40
C SER A 187 25.95 25.79 15.73
N LYS A 188 24.95 25.41 16.52
CA LYS A 188 24.67 25.96 17.84
C LYS A 188 24.00 24.93 18.74
N LEU A 189 24.43 24.84 19.98
CA LEU A 189 23.84 24.05 21.05
C LEU A 189 23.90 24.84 22.35
N ASN A 190 22.72 25.12 22.89
CA ASN A 190 22.53 25.52 24.27
C ASN A 190 21.91 24.35 25.03
N LEU A 191 22.48 24.01 26.18
CA LEU A 191 22.01 22.91 27.01
C LEU A 191 22.13 23.31 28.48
N THR A 192 21.02 23.28 29.20
CA THR A 192 21.01 23.50 30.64
C THR A 192 20.49 22.25 31.33
N ILE A 193 21.27 21.73 32.28
CA ILE A 193 20.89 20.60 33.13
C ILE A 193 21.01 21.07 34.57
N GLY A 194 19.93 20.91 35.34
CA GLY A 194 19.91 21.21 36.76
C GLY A 194 20.83 20.30 37.59
N LYS A 195 20.69 20.38 38.91
CA LYS A 195 21.52 19.63 39.85
C LYS A 195 21.43 18.12 39.64
N LEU A 196 22.57 17.48 39.35
CA LEU A 196 22.66 16.06 39.08
C LEU A 196 22.69 15.26 40.40
N GLU A 197 21.53 14.79 40.83
CA GLU A 197 21.36 13.91 42.00
C GLU A 197 20.56 12.65 41.64
N THR A 198 21.01 11.49 42.09
CA THR A 198 20.31 10.23 41.83
C THR A 198 18.96 10.20 42.56
N GLY A 199 17.90 9.81 41.87
CA GLY A 199 16.54 9.69 42.44
C GLY A 199 15.79 11.02 42.58
N VAL A 200 16.34 12.12 42.08
CA VAL A 200 15.71 13.44 42.06
C VAL A 200 15.36 13.84 40.63
N TRP A 201 14.25 14.53 40.43
CA TRP A 201 13.87 15.10 39.14
C TRP A 201 14.63 16.39 38.88
N VAL A 202 15.27 16.47 37.71
CA VAL A 202 16.18 17.53 37.31
C VAL A 202 15.72 18.13 35.99
N PRO A 203 15.51 19.46 35.90
CA PRO A 203 15.12 20.08 34.64
C PRO A 203 16.27 20.02 33.63
N ILE A 204 15.89 19.79 32.37
CA ILE A 204 16.76 19.79 31.19
C ILE A 204 16.11 20.71 30.17
N GLU A 205 16.88 21.67 29.65
CA GLU A 205 16.46 22.53 28.55
C GLU A 205 17.52 22.47 27.45
N PHE A 206 17.10 22.36 26.20
CA PHE A 206 18.01 22.40 25.06
C PHE A 206 17.46 23.23 23.90
N ASP A 207 18.38 23.83 23.14
CA ASP A 207 18.12 24.56 21.91
C ASP A 207 19.30 24.28 20.96
N VAL A 208 19.00 23.65 19.82
CA VAL A 208 20.00 23.15 18.88
C VAL A 208 19.67 23.56 17.46
N ASP A 209 20.66 24.09 16.76
CA ASP A 209 20.63 24.37 15.33
C ASP A 209 21.74 23.55 14.65
N GLY A 210 21.43 22.93 13.53
CA GLY A 210 22.38 22.09 12.83
C GLY A 210 22.05 21.82 11.38
N LYS A 211 22.93 21.06 10.74
CA LYS A 211 22.80 20.58 9.37
C LYS A 211 23.25 19.14 9.28
N GLN A 212 22.42 18.30 8.67
CA GLN A 212 22.81 16.97 8.20
C GLN A 212 22.92 17.01 6.68
N ASN A 213 24.13 17.00 6.14
CA ASN A 213 24.38 17.27 4.72
C ASN A 213 23.71 18.60 4.26
N ALA A 214 22.68 18.53 3.41
CA ALA A 214 21.92 19.69 2.93
C ALA A 214 20.71 20.06 3.81
N LEU A 215 20.30 19.17 4.73
CA LEU A 215 19.13 19.36 5.59
C LEU A 215 19.51 20.18 6.81
N ALA A 216 19.10 21.44 6.82
CA ALA A 216 19.17 22.27 8.01
C ALA A 216 18.03 21.93 8.96
N PHE A 217 18.29 21.91 10.27
CA PHE A 217 17.28 21.67 11.29
C PHE A 217 17.49 22.60 12.49
N SER A 218 16.40 22.85 13.20
CA SER A 218 16.42 23.41 14.54
C SER A 218 15.51 22.60 15.44
N ALA A 219 15.89 22.44 16.71
CA ALA A 219 15.08 21.77 17.70
C ALA A 219 15.27 22.42 19.06
N LYS A 220 14.18 22.59 19.80
CA LYS A 220 14.20 23.07 21.17
C LYS A 220 13.27 22.23 22.02
N GLY A 221 13.61 22.07 23.29
CA GLY A 221 12.78 21.31 24.18
C GLY A 221 13.15 21.48 25.64
N ASP A 222 12.23 21.04 26.48
CA ASP A 222 12.36 20.98 27.91
C ASP A 222 11.84 19.63 28.42
N ALA A 223 12.42 19.16 29.51
CA ALA A 223 12.01 17.95 30.19
C ALA A 223 12.50 17.94 31.63
N GLU A 224 11.97 17.04 32.45
CA GLU A 224 12.59 16.69 33.73
C GLU A 224 13.09 15.25 33.66
N ALA A 225 14.36 15.02 34.00
CA ALA A 225 14.96 13.70 34.06
C ALA A 225 15.20 13.27 35.51
N MET A 226 14.94 12.00 35.81
CA MET A 226 15.34 11.37 37.06
C MET A 226 16.27 10.22 36.72
N ILE A 227 17.52 10.33 37.16
CA ILE A 227 18.53 9.28 37.00
C ILE A 227 18.49 8.40 38.24
N ASP A 228 18.22 7.10 38.06
CA ASP A 228 18.25 6.13 39.15
C ASP A 228 19.63 5.44 39.24
N LYS A 229 19.93 4.83 40.40
CA LYS A 229 21.14 4.00 40.55
C LYS A 229 21.10 2.80 39.62
N GLU A 230 19.92 2.23 39.41
CA GLU A 230 19.66 1.27 38.35
C GLU A 230 19.23 2.04 37.10
N ILE A 231 20.12 2.18 36.12
CA ILE A 231 19.90 3.02 34.92
C ILE A 231 18.54 2.74 34.25
N MET A 232 18.08 1.47 34.23
CA MET A 232 16.80 1.05 33.64
C MET A 232 15.56 1.58 34.37
N LYS A 233 15.70 2.05 35.61
CA LYS A 233 14.66 2.73 36.41
C LYS A 233 14.66 4.24 36.23
N SER A 234 15.60 4.78 35.44
CA SER A 234 15.62 6.19 35.09
C SER A 234 14.41 6.55 34.24
N GLN A 235 13.94 7.79 34.38
CA GLN A 235 12.73 8.25 33.73
C GLN A 235 12.87 9.68 33.24
N LEU A 236 12.07 10.01 32.22
CA LEU A 236 11.84 11.37 31.77
C LEU A 236 10.38 11.74 32.05
N ARG A 237 10.06 13.01 32.26
CA ARG A 237 8.68 13.47 32.32
C ARG A 237 8.57 14.90 31.79
N ALA A 238 7.33 15.29 31.51
CA ALA A 238 7.00 16.62 31.00
C ALA A 238 7.87 17.01 29.78
N LEU A 239 8.15 16.05 28.90
CA LEU A 239 8.93 16.30 27.70
C LEU A 239 8.10 17.15 26.75
N THR A 240 8.64 18.29 26.35
CA THR A 240 8.18 19.02 25.18
C THR A 240 9.34 19.18 24.19
N LEU A 241 9.05 18.97 22.91
CA LEU A 241 10.00 19.13 21.83
C LEU A 241 9.31 19.84 20.68
N ALA A 242 9.95 20.86 20.15
CA ALA A 242 9.55 21.55 18.93
C ALA A 242 10.73 21.55 17.95
N ALA A 243 10.48 21.19 16.69
CA ALA A 243 11.51 21.14 15.68
C ALA A 243 11.05 21.69 14.33
N THR A 244 12.01 22.15 13.53
CA THR A 244 11.82 22.48 12.11
C THR A 244 12.97 21.90 11.31
N ALA A 245 12.75 21.63 10.03
CA ALA A 245 13.81 21.16 9.13
C ALA A 245 13.55 21.61 7.70
N SER A 246 14.60 21.87 6.93
CA SER A 246 14.45 22.28 5.53
C SER A 246 15.66 21.93 4.67
N ASP A 247 15.40 21.41 3.48
CA ASP A 247 16.33 21.28 2.37
C ASP A 247 15.64 21.64 1.04
N ALA A 248 16.23 21.26 -0.10
CA ALA A 248 15.69 21.56 -1.43
C ALA A 248 14.40 20.79 -1.79
N GLN A 249 14.10 19.67 -1.13
CA GLN A 249 12.95 18.81 -1.41
C GLN A 249 11.97 18.73 -0.23
N THR A 250 12.41 19.01 0.99
CA THR A 250 11.65 18.79 2.21
C THR A 250 11.65 20.05 3.05
N GLN A 251 10.47 20.44 3.54
CA GLN A 251 10.29 21.56 4.46
C GLN A 251 9.34 21.12 5.57
N LEU A 252 9.86 20.91 6.77
CA LEU A 252 9.09 20.70 7.99
C LEU A 252 8.92 22.05 8.69
N ASP A 253 7.78 22.69 8.46
CA ASP A 253 7.41 24.00 9.02
C ASP A 253 7.27 23.93 10.54
N SER A 254 6.75 22.82 11.04
CA SER A 254 6.69 22.54 12.47
C SER A 254 6.60 21.05 12.75
N PHE A 255 7.27 20.63 13.81
CA PHE A 255 7.04 19.37 14.50
C PHE A 255 6.90 19.67 15.98
N SER A 256 5.93 19.04 16.64
CA SER A 256 5.81 19.08 18.08
C SER A 256 5.61 17.67 18.64
N LEU A 257 6.23 17.41 19.78
CA LEU A 257 6.08 16.18 20.54
C LEU A 257 5.92 16.54 22.02
N LYS A 258 4.91 15.98 22.66
CA LYS A 258 4.74 16.03 24.11
C LYS A 258 4.69 14.61 24.65
N ALA A 259 5.40 14.37 25.74
CA ALA A 259 5.27 13.13 26.50
C ALA A 259 5.13 13.43 28.00
N ASP A 260 4.13 12.83 28.64
CA ASP A 260 3.88 13.01 30.07
C ASP A 260 4.98 12.37 30.92
N ARG A 261 5.35 11.14 30.59
CA ARG A 261 6.36 10.34 31.26
C ARG A 261 6.96 9.32 30.30
N LEU A 262 8.26 9.06 30.42
CA LEU A 262 8.98 8.03 29.70
C LEU A 262 9.73 7.15 30.70
N GLY A 263 9.62 5.84 30.53
CA GLY A 263 10.28 4.86 31.38
C GLY A 263 9.78 3.46 31.11
N LEU A 264 10.55 2.46 31.55
CA LEU A 264 10.15 1.07 31.46
C LEU A 264 9.08 0.74 32.50
N GLY A 265 8.17 -0.16 32.16
CA GLY A 265 7.09 -0.65 33.04
C GLY A 265 5.93 0.33 33.25
N ILE A 266 5.97 1.52 32.65
CA ILE A 266 4.94 2.56 32.82
C ILE A 266 4.26 2.95 31.50
N PRO A 267 2.97 3.31 31.51
CA PRO A 267 2.32 3.94 30.37
C PRO A 267 2.94 5.30 30.06
N MET A 268 3.16 5.57 28.78
CA MET A 268 3.77 6.77 28.22
C MET A 268 2.78 7.37 27.22
N VAL A 269 2.21 8.53 27.54
CA VAL A 269 1.26 9.23 26.66
C VAL A 269 2.04 10.15 25.76
N PHE A 270 1.86 9.99 24.45
CA PHE A 270 2.46 10.83 23.43
C PHE A 270 1.37 11.59 22.69
N ASP A 271 1.59 12.90 22.51
CA ASP A 271 0.87 13.74 21.56
C ASP A 271 1.90 14.32 20.59
N PHE A 272 1.65 14.22 19.29
CA PHE A 272 2.54 14.77 18.28
C PHE A 272 1.77 15.45 17.15
N SER A 273 2.42 16.42 16.53
CA SER A 273 1.96 17.03 15.28
C SER A 273 3.13 17.38 14.38
N ALA A 274 2.90 17.34 13.08
CA ALA A 274 3.88 17.66 12.07
C ALA A 274 3.20 18.34 10.90
N LYS A 275 3.76 19.47 10.44
CA LYS A 275 3.28 20.21 9.28
C LYS A 275 4.45 20.53 8.38
N GLY A 276 4.27 20.33 7.08
CA GLY A 276 5.33 20.58 6.13
C GLY A 276 4.99 20.23 4.70
N LYS A 277 6.03 20.14 3.89
CA LYS A 277 6.02 19.77 2.49
C LYS A 277 7.15 18.81 2.19
N ALA A 278 6.88 17.80 1.38
CA ALA A 278 7.88 16.91 0.80
C ALA A 278 7.61 16.83 -0.71
N SER A 279 8.59 17.26 -1.50
CA SER A 279 8.48 17.51 -2.94
C SER A 279 7.28 18.41 -3.27
N ASP A 280 6.27 17.91 -3.98
CA ASP A 280 5.06 18.65 -4.34
C ASP A 280 3.87 18.43 -3.37
N MET A 281 4.07 17.64 -2.31
CA MET A 281 3.03 17.26 -1.35
C MET A 281 3.16 18.03 -0.05
N ALA A 282 2.14 18.81 0.31
CA ALA A 282 1.99 19.39 1.63
C ALA A 282 1.24 18.42 2.56
N PHE A 283 1.66 18.32 3.82
CA PHE A 283 1.01 17.51 4.83
C PHE A 283 0.78 18.29 6.14
N ASP A 284 -0.31 17.96 6.83
CA ASP A 284 -0.64 18.43 8.16
C ASP A 284 -1.14 17.22 8.96
N ALA A 285 -0.29 16.72 9.85
CA ALA A 285 -0.46 15.46 10.56
C ALA A 285 -0.52 15.71 12.08
N SER A 286 -1.39 14.99 12.75
CA SER A 286 -1.46 14.97 14.21
C SER A 286 -1.77 13.57 14.70
N GLY A 287 -1.30 13.24 15.89
CA GLY A 287 -1.59 11.96 16.47
C GLY A 287 -1.33 11.90 17.96
N LYS A 288 -1.82 10.82 18.54
CA LYS A 288 -1.65 10.49 19.95
C LYS A 288 -1.60 8.99 20.13
N THR A 289 -0.95 8.55 21.20
CA THR A 289 -0.92 7.14 21.60
C THR A 289 -0.51 7.00 23.04
N THR A 290 -0.89 5.91 23.69
CA THR A 290 -0.30 5.49 24.97
C THR A 290 0.59 4.29 24.73
N ALA A 291 1.91 4.48 24.72
CA ALA A 291 2.84 3.37 24.59
C ALA A 291 3.31 2.84 25.94
N GLN A 292 3.75 1.60 25.98
CA GLN A 292 4.36 0.99 27.15
C GLN A 292 5.39 -0.02 26.68
N ILE A 293 6.55 0.00 27.33
CA ILE A 293 7.59 -1.01 27.18
C ILE A 293 7.66 -1.72 28.52
N ASP A 294 7.52 -3.05 28.55
CA ASP A 294 7.70 -3.79 29.79
C ASP A 294 9.14 -3.71 30.31
N GLU A 295 9.36 -3.99 31.60
CA GLU A 295 10.70 -3.92 32.21
C GLU A 295 11.72 -4.84 31.53
N GLY A 296 11.26 -5.95 30.94
CA GLY A 296 12.10 -6.90 30.23
C GLY A 296 12.34 -6.58 28.76
N VAL A 297 11.76 -5.49 28.22
CA VAL A 297 11.80 -5.12 26.80
C VAL A 297 11.40 -6.29 25.88
N SER A 298 10.46 -7.09 26.38
CA SER A 298 9.89 -8.25 25.71
C SER A 298 8.60 -7.93 24.97
N LEU A 299 7.86 -6.93 25.44
CA LEU A 299 6.59 -6.50 24.87
C LEU A 299 6.54 -4.97 24.82
N ILE A 300 6.30 -4.45 23.62
CA ILE A 300 6.06 -3.03 23.37
C ILE A 300 4.63 -2.89 22.89
N THR A 301 3.82 -2.11 23.60
CA THR A 301 2.43 -1.85 23.21
C THR A 301 2.22 -0.38 22.93
N ALA A 302 1.31 -0.05 22.02
CA ALA A 302 0.79 1.28 21.77
C ALA A 302 -0.73 1.20 21.69
N SER A 303 -1.42 1.63 22.75
CA SER A 303 -2.88 1.56 22.87
C SER A 303 -3.50 2.89 22.47
N GLY A 304 -4.64 2.82 21.77
CA GLY A 304 -5.37 4.00 21.31
C GLY A 304 -4.55 4.89 20.39
N LEU A 305 -3.67 4.31 19.58
CA LEU A 305 -2.98 5.04 18.52
C LEU A 305 -4.04 5.68 17.64
N SER A 306 -3.91 6.98 17.41
CA SER A 306 -4.67 7.69 16.39
C SER A 306 -3.73 8.63 15.66
N LEU A 307 -3.73 8.55 14.34
CA LEU A 307 -3.01 9.41 13.42
C LEU A 307 -4.03 9.95 12.43
N GLU A 308 -4.10 11.26 12.29
CA GLU A 308 -4.90 11.96 11.29
C GLU A 308 -3.95 12.85 10.49
N THR A 309 -4.03 12.79 9.17
CA THR A 309 -3.24 13.64 8.28
C THR A 309 -4.04 14.06 7.07
N THR A 310 -3.86 15.31 6.67
CA THR A 310 -4.32 15.82 5.37
C THR A 310 -3.10 15.94 4.47
N VAL A 311 -3.19 15.42 3.25
CA VAL A 311 -2.14 15.53 2.23
C VAL A 311 -2.71 16.23 1.01
N SER A 312 -1.99 17.20 0.46
CA SER A 312 -2.39 17.93 -0.76
C SER A 312 -1.21 18.08 -1.70
N GLY A 313 -1.44 17.98 -3.01
CA GLY A 313 -0.37 18.00 -4.00
C GLY A 313 -0.86 17.68 -5.40
N THR A 314 -0.05 18.04 -6.42
CA THR A 314 -0.41 17.82 -7.83
C THR A 314 -0.22 16.38 -8.30
N SER A 315 0.63 15.62 -7.60
CA SER A 315 0.90 14.20 -7.84
C SER A 315 -0.19 13.26 -7.29
N LEU A 316 -1.12 13.79 -6.50
CA LEU A 316 -2.19 13.00 -5.89
C LEU A 316 -3.35 12.76 -6.87
N PRO A 317 -4.07 11.61 -6.75
CA PRO A 317 -5.28 11.36 -7.54
C PRO A 317 -6.36 12.44 -7.34
N ARG A 318 -6.37 13.08 -6.16
CA ARG A 318 -7.28 14.16 -5.77
C ARG A 318 -6.46 15.34 -5.23
N PRO A 319 -6.94 16.60 -5.35
CA PRO A 319 -6.17 17.78 -4.89
C PRO A 319 -5.79 17.74 -3.41
N GLU A 320 -6.64 17.12 -2.60
CA GLU A 320 -6.48 16.92 -1.16
C GLU A 320 -7.04 15.53 -0.81
N MET A 321 -6.36 14.83 0.09
CA MET A 321 -6.81 13.55 0.66
C MET A 321 -6.67 13.58 2.17
N LYS A 322 -7.67 13.07 2.87
CA LYS A 322 -7.66 12.89 4.32
C LYS A 322 -7.37 11.45 4.65
N ILE A 323 -6.33 11.22 5.43
CA ILE A 323 -5.89 9.89 5.85
C ILE A 323 -6.03 9.81 7.37
N SER A 324 -6.68 8.77 7.86
CA SER A 324 -6.74 8.47 9.29
C SER A 324 -6.36 7.02 9.54
N VAL A 325 -5.61 6.77 10.60
CA VAL A 325 -5.24 5.44 11.07
C VAL A 325 -5.39 5.41 12.58
N SER A 326 -6.09 4.41 13.10
CA SER A 326 -6.17 4.16 14.53
C SER A 326 -6.13 2.67 14.84
N GLY A 327 -5.72 2.32 16.05
CA GLY A 327 -5.67 0.93 16.50
C GLY A 327 -4.82 0.73 17.75
N ASP A 328 -4.75 -0.51 18.19
CA ASP A 328 -3.87 -0.96 19.27
C ASP A 328 -2.74 -1.79 18.65
N VAL A 329 -1.49 -1.41 18.88
CA VAL A 329 -0.31 -2.10 18.35
C VAL A 329 0.40 -2.83 19.48
N ALA A 330 0.85 -4.06 19.21
CA ALA A 330 1.69 -4.83 20.12
C ALA A 330 2.84 -5.48 19.35
N PHE A 331 4.06 -5.28 19.81
CA PHE A 331 5.26 -5.94 19.31
C PHE A 331 5.83 -6.84 20.39
N ASP A 332 5.79 -8.15 20.15
CA ASP A 332 6.46 -9.16 20.97
C ASP A 332 7.86 -9.39 20.41
N ASN A 333 8.87 -8.96 21.17
CA ASN A 333 10.26 -9.04 20.78
C ASN A 333 10.81 -10.47 20.83
N LYS A 334 10.24 -11.36 21.66
CA LYS A 334 10.67 -12.77 21.74
C LYS A 334 10.10 -13.58 20.58
N ALA A 335 8.83 -13.36 20.27
CA ALA A 335 8.16 -14.02 19.15
C ALA A 335 8.49 -13.37 17.80
N GLN A 336 9.05 -12.15 17.79
CA GLN A 336 9.24 -11.33 16.59
C GLN A 336 7.91 -11.15 15.84
N THR A 337 6.86 -10.79 16.59
CA THR A 337 5.51 -10.60 16.03
C THR A 337 4.98 -9.21 16.31
N LEU A 338 4.46 -8.57 15.27
CA LEU A 338 3.72 -7.31 15.32
C LEU A 338 2.23 -7.60 15.11
N ALA A 339 1.40 -7.26 16.09
CA ALA A 339 -0.05 -7.32 16.00
C ALA A 339 -0.65 -5.91 16.01
N VAL A 340 -1.64 -5.69 15.16
CA VAL A 340 -2.47 -4.49 15.11
C VAL A 340 -3.91 -4.94 15.30
N GLU A 341 -4.47 -4.63 16.45
CA GLU A 341 -5.84 -4.93 16.84
C GLU A 341 -6.69 -3.66 16.74
N LYS A 342 -8.01 -3.83 16.53
CA LYS A 342 -8.95 -2.71 16.37
C LYS A 342 -8.49 -1.66 15.35
N LEU A 343 -7.81 -2.11 14.29
CA LEU A 343 -7.40 -1.26 13.19
C LEU A 343 -8.63 -0.56 12.64
N LYS A 344 -8.56 0.76 12.47
CA LYS A 344 -9.43 1.52 11.59
C LYS A 344 -8.56 2.43 10.76
N ALA A 345 -8.61 2.29 9.45
CA ALA A 345 -7.91 3.12 8.51
C ALA A 345 -8.91 3.73 7.53
N ALA A 346 -8.73 4.99 7.15
CA ALA A 346 -9.53 5.59 6.10
C ALA A 346 -8.69 6.50 5.21
N VAL A 347 -9.01 6.51 3.93
CA VAL A 347 -8.54 7.49 2.94
C VAL A 347 -9.79 8.09 2.29
N ASP A 348 -10.09 9.34 2.62
CA ASP A 348 -11.36 10.01 2.31
C ASP A 348 -12.59 9.14 2.70
N GLU A 349 -13.37 8.69 1.73
CA GLU A 349 -14.54 7.82 1.93
C GLU A 349 -14.18 6.33 2.04
N LEU A 350 -12.97 5.92 1.64
CA LEU A 350 -12.53 4.52 1.67
C LEU A 350 -12.11 4.15 3.09
N GLY A 351 -12.98 3.45 3.80
CA GLY A 351 -12.74 2.97 5.16
C GLY A 351 -12.40 1.49 5.23
N PHE A 352 -11.56 1.12 6.18
CA PHE A 352 -11.21 -0.25 6.53
C PHE A 352 -11.16 -0.39 8.05
N ASP A 353 -11.64 -1.51 8.56
CA ASP A 353 -11.44 -1.89 9.95
C ASP A 353 -11.08 -3.37 10.10
N GLY A 354 -10.43 -3.74 11.20
CA GLY A 354 -10.11 -5.14 11.46
C GLY A 354 -8.85 -5.35 12.27
N LYS A 355 -8.08 -6.37 11.89
CA LYS A 355 -6.83 -6.75 12.56
C LYS A 355 -5.80 -7.31 11.60
N VAL A 356 -4.53 -7.11 11.95
CA VAL A 356 -3.38 -7.58 11.19
C VAL A 356 -2.34 -8.15 12.16
N SER A 357 -1.75 -9.28 11.82
CA SER A 357 -0.63 -9.90 12.55
C SER A 357 0.48 -10.19 11.57
N ILE A 358 1.70 -9.79 11.91
CA ILE A 358 2.90 -9.95 11.09
C ILE A 358 3.94 -10.67 11.93
N ALA A 359 4.35 -11.85 11.49
CA ALA A 359 5.53 -12.54 12.01
C ALA A 359 6.74 -12.09 11.19
N LEU A 360 7.73 -11.46 11.84
CA LEU A 360 8.95 -11.01 11.20
C LEU A 360 9.91 -12.20 11.03
N ALA A 361 10.27 -12.45 9.78
CA ALA A 361 11.24 -13.45 9.35
C ALA A 361 11.84 -12.97 8.01
N GLU A 362 12.75 -13.76 7.42
CA GLU A 362 13.29 -13.46 6.08
C GLU A 362 12.18 -13.27 5.04
N ILE A 363 11.11 -14.05 5.13
CA ILE A 363 9.85 -13.83 4.43
C ILE A 363 8.77 -13.58 5.51
N PRO A 364 8.22 -12.36 5.61
CA PRO A 364 7.25 -12.04 6.65
C PRO A 364 5.94 -12.81 6.41
N SER A 365 5.39 -13.38 7.48
CA SER A 365 4.08 -14.03 7.47
C SER A 365 3.01 -13.06 7.94
N ILE A 366 2.12 -12.65 7.03
CA ILE A 366 1.05 -11.70 7.28
C ILE A 366 -0.28 -12.44 7.39
N ARG A 367 -1.01 -12.19 8.47
CA ARG A 367 -2.38 -12.67 8.70
C ARG A 367 -3.29 -11.48 8.93
N PHE A 368 -4.43 -11.43 8.27
CA PHE A 368 -5.36 -10.31 8.43
C PHE A 368 -6.82 -10.75 8.36
N ASP A 369 -7.68 -9.99 9.00
CA ASP A 369 -9.13 -10.06 8.89
C ASP A 369 -9.62 -8.62 8.82
N VAL A 370 -10.03 -8.19 7.64
CA VAL A 370 -10.33 -6.79 7.33
C VAL A 370 -11.73 -6.67 6.74
N HIS A 371 -12.45 -5.65 7.18
CA HIS A 371 -13.76 -5.27 6.73
C HIS A 371 -13.70 -3.87 6.11
N SER A 372 -14.51 -3.64 5.07
CA SER A 372 -14.74 -2.32 4.49
C SER A 372 -16.24 -2.11 4.27
N PRO A 373 -16.82 -0.99 4.71
CA PRO A 373 -18.24 -0.72 4.48
C PRO A 373 -18.53 -0.43 2.99
N SER A 374 -17.59 0.19 2.27
CA SER A 374 -17.79 0.48 0.86
C SER A 374 -16.48 0.64 0.12
N ILE A 375 -16.39 -0.01 -1.05
CA ILE A 375 -15.31 0.17 -2.00
C ILE A 375 -15.92 0.46 -3.37
N ASN A 376 -15.73 1.68 -3.86
CA ASN A 376 -16.16 2.09 -5.19
C ASN A 376 -14.96 2.41 -6.08
N LEU A 377 -14.58 1.45 -6.93
CA LEU A 377 -13.43 1.60 -7.83
C LEU A 377 -13.70 2.60 -8.97
N ASP A 378 -14.95 2.89 -9.30
CA ASP A 378 -15.29 3.87 -10.35
C ASP A 378 -15.01 5.31 -9.91
N THR A 379 -14.91 5.55 -8.59
CA THR A 379 -14.57 6.86 -8.02
C THR A 379 -13.05 7.06 -7.83
N PHE A 380 -12.24 6.04 -8.09
CA PHE A 380 -10.79 6.12 -7.92
C PHE A 380 -10.15 6.68 -9.21
N PRO A 381 -9.47 7.84 -9.15
CA PRO A 381 -8.89 8.48 -10.32
C PRO A 381 -7.80 7.56 -10.91
N GLY A 382 -8.01 7.11 -12.15
CA GLY A 382 -7.11 6.17 -12.86
C GLY A 382 -7.79 4.92 -13.42
N GLY A 383 -8.99 4.56 -12.94
CA GLY A 383 -9.74 3.39 -13.43
C GLY A 383 -10.50 3.60 -14.74
N ARG A 384 -10.82 4.85 -15.06
CA ARG A 384 -11.41 5.26 -16.35
C ARG A 384 -10.43 6.22 -17.01
N ALA A 385 -9.65 5.72 -17.98
CA ALA A 385 -9.37 6.58 -19.12
C ALA A 385 -10.74 6.90 -19.69
N GLU A 386 -11.29 8.06 -19.36
CA GLU A 386 -12.40 8.61 -20.11
C GLU A 386 -11.96 8.54 -21.56
N SER A 387 -12.62 7.65 -22.29
CA SER A 387 -12.66 7.70 -23.73
C SER A 387 -13.30 9.06 -23.98
N THR A 388 -12.47 10.08 -24.11
CA THR A 388 -12.87 11.42 -24.47
C THR A 388 -13.48 11.26 -25.84
N GLU A 389 -14.79 11.08 -25.88
CA GLU A 389 -15.61 11.37 -27.04
C GLU A 389 -15.37 12.84 -27.33
N LYS A 390 -14.34 13.07 -28.16
CA LYS A 390 -14.07 14.36 -28.75
C LYS A 390 -15.39 14.77 -29.43
N PRO A 391 -16.01 15.88 -29.01
CA PRO A 391 -17.24 16.33 -29.64
C PRO A 391 -16.96 16.52 -31.11
N ALA A 392 -17.75 15.86 -31.96
CA ALA A 392 -17.74 16.11 -33.39
C ALA A 392 -18.02 17.60 -33.59
N SER A 393 -17.00 18.34 -34.04
CA SER A 393 -17.14 19.74 -34.40
C SER A 393 -18.14 19.85 -35.54
N SER A 394 -19.27 20.49 -35.26
CA SER A 394 -20.23 20.90 -36.27
C SER A 394 -19.58 21.96 -37.16
N GLY A 395 -19.50 21.68 -38.46
CA GLY A 395 -18.86 22.57 -39.45
C GLY A 395 -19.16 22.15 -40.89
N SER A 396 -20.32 22.60 -41.38
CA SER A 396 -20.70 22.95 -42.75
C SER A 396 -20.45 21.99 -43.94
N GLU A 397 -21.58 21.59 -44.54
CA GLU A 397 -21.90 21.33 -45.95
C GLU A 397 -20.77 21.10 -46.98
N GLY A 398 -20.80 19.90 -47.57
CA GLY A 398 -20.30 19.60 -48.90
C GLY A 398 -21.00 18.35 -49.42
N ILE A 399 -22.01 18.53 -50.29
CA ILE A 399 -22.69 17.43 -51.00
C ILE A 399 -21.69 16.82 -51.98
N GLY A 400 -21.16 15.65 -51.63
CA GLY A 400 -20.32 14.82 -52.49
C GLY A 400 -20.70 13.35 -52.30
N SER A 401 -21.34 12.77 -53.31
CA SER A 401 -21.70 11.36 -53.39
C SER A 401 -20.45 10.48 -53.45
N GLY A 402 -20.06 9.94 -52.29
CA GLY A 402 -19.06 8.89 -52.16
C GLY A 402 -19.58 7.80 -51.23
N ARG A 403 -19.67 6.57 -51.73
CA ARG A 403 -19.94 5.34 -50.96
C ARG A 403 -18.92 5.25 -49.83
N GLY A 404 -19.32 5.64 -48.62
CA GLY A 404 -18.52 5.51 -47.41
C GLY A 404 -18.69 4.12 -46.83
N ASP A 405 -17.69 3.27 -47.08
CA ASP A 405 -17.43 2.06 -46.31
C ASP A 405 -17.26 2.46 -44.83
N LYS A 406 -18.17 2.02 -43.97
CA LYS A 406 -18.02 2.17 -42.52
C LYS A 406 -16.90 1.22 -42.11
N SER A 407 -15.67 1.72 -42.13
CA SER A 407 -14.51 1.12 -41.48
C SER A 407 -14.85 0.92 -39.99
N VAL A 408 -15.24 -0.31 -39.65
CA VAL A 408 -15.24 -0.81 -38.28
C VAL A 408 -13.80 -0.68 -37.78
N GLY A 409 -13.57 0.17 -36.77
CA GLY A 409 -12.24 0.44 -36.24
C GLY A 409 -11.50 -0.87 -35.96
N ALA A 410 -10.30 -1.01 -36.52
CA ALA A 410 -9.46 -2.19 -36.32
C ALA A 410 -9.22 -2.38 -34.81
N LYS A 411 -9.74 -3.47 -34.25
CA LYS A 411 -9.47 -3.88 -32.86
C LYS A 411 -7.97 -3.93 -32.64
N GLN A 412 -7.48 -3.28 -31.58
CA GLN A 412 -6.09 -3.41 -31.17
C GLN A 412 -5.74 -4.90 -30.98
N PRO A 413 -4.53 -5.34 -31.39
CA PRO A 413 -4.12 -6.72 -31.21
C PRO A 413 -4.05 -7.09 -29.72
N LEU A 414 -4.54 -8.28 -29.38
CA LEU A 414 -4.51 -8.82 -28.01
C LEU A 414 -3.08 -8.84 -27.46
N SER A 415 -2.88 -8.35 -26.24
CA SER A 415 -1.57 -8.38 -25.59
C SER A 415 -1.10 -9.82 -25.32
N ASP A 416 0.16 -10.11 -25.64
CA ASP A 416 0.84 -11.37 -25.30
C ASP A 416 1.84 -11.21 -24.14
N VAL A 417 1.89 -10.02 -23.52
CA VAL A 417 2.79 -9.71 -22.41
C VAL A 417 2.23 -10.31 -21.12
N GLU A 418 3.04 -11.12 -20.43
CA GLU A 418 2.68 -11.68 -19.13
C GLU A 418 2.82 -10.62 -18.02
N PRO A 419 1.93 -10.61 -17.03
CA PRO A 419 2.11 -9.79 -15.84
C PRO A 419 3.33 -10.28 -15.04
N ASP A 420 4.04 -9.34 -14.40
CA ASP A 420 5.12 -9.68 -13.49
C ASP A 420 4.53 -10.15 -12.14
N LEU A 421 4.75 -11.43 -11.84
CA LEU A 421 4.30 -12.09 -10.60
C LEU A 421 5.45 -12.37 -9.64
N SER A 422 6.64 -11.84 -9.89
CA SER A 422 7.84 -12.08 -9.07
C SER A 422 7.62 -11.72 -7.60
N ALA A 423 6.87 -10.65 -7.33
CA ALA A 423 6.52 -10.21 -5.98
C ALA A 423 5.82 -11.31 -5.16
N LEU A 424 4.98 -12.15 -5.77
CA LEU A 424 4.25 -13.21 -5.05
C LEU A 424 5.16 -14.27 -4.45
N LYS A 425 6.40 -14.42 -4.94
CA LYS A 425 7.38 -15.40 -4.45
C LYS A 425 7.99 -15.01 -3.11
N GLY A 426 8.01 -13.72 -2.80
CA GLY A 426 8.53 -13.17 -1.54
C GLY A 426 7.46 -12.96 -0.45
N LEU A 427 6.25 -13.51 -0.63
CA LEU A 427 5.11 -13.25 0.25
C LEU A 427 4.58 -14.54 0.90
N ASP A 428 4.28 -14.47 2.19
CA ASP A 428 3.42 -15.40 2.93
C ASP A 428 2.27 -14.58 3.53
N ILE A 429 1.12 -14.59 2.87
CA ILE A 429 -0.05 -13.80 3.22
C ILE A 429 -1.25 -14.73 3.31
N ALA A 430 -2.07 -14.61 4.34
CA ALA A 430 -3.37 -15.28 4.37
C ALA A 430 -4.37 -14.45 5.16
N GLY A 431 -5.59 -14.30 4.65
CA GLY A 431 -6.57 -13.51 5.35
C GLY A 431 -7.90 -13.42 4.65
N LYS A 432 -8.82 -12.78 5.37
CA LYS A 432 -10.21 -12.58 4.95
C LYS A 432 -10.46 -11.09 4.72
N ILE A 433 -11.08 -10.77 3.59
CA ILE A 433 -11.62 -9.45 3.30
C ILE A 433 -13.14 -9.55 3.25
N THR A 434 -13.83 -8.65 3.93
CA THR A 434 -15.28 -8.48 3.83
C THR A 434 -15.60 -7.08 3.33
N ILE A 435 -16.55 -6.97 2.40
CA ILE A 435 -16.97 -5.69 1.83
C ILE A 435 -18.50 -5.64 1.78
N ASP A 436 -19.12 -4.67 2.45
CA ASP A 436 -20.58 -4.56 2.46
C ASP A 436 -21.11 -4.13 1.07
N ASP A 437 -20.55 -3.06 0.50
CA ASP A 437 -20.88 -2.55 -0.83
C ASP A 437 -19.62 -2.44 -1.71
N PHE A 438 -19.58 -3.18 -2.81
CA PHE A 438 -18.51 -3.14 -3.80
C PHE A 438 -19.03 -2.72 -5.17
N VAL A 439 -18.42 -1.69 -5.76
CA VAL A 439 -18.78 -1.20 -7.09
C VAL A 439 -17.55 -1.16 -7.98
N ALA A 440 -17.65 -1.79 -9.15
CA ALA A 440 -16.61 -1.74 -10.18
C ALA A 440 -17.23 -1.85 -11.57
N SER A 441 -16.83 -0.96 -12.49
CA SER A 441 -17.38 -0.90 -13.86
C SER A 441 -18.91 -0.81 -13.86
N ASN A 442 -19.45 0.03 -12.98
CA ASN A 442 -20.87 0.18 -12.67
C ASN A 442 -21.57 -1.07 -12.09
N VAL A 443 -20.90 -2.21 -11.96
CA VAL A 443 -21.49 -3.43 -11.41
C VAL A 443 -21.49 -3.33 -9.89
N GLN A 444 -22.69 -3.39 -9.30
CA GLN A 444 -22.86 -3.42 -7.85
C GLN A 444 -22.89 -4.86 -7.34
N VAL A 445 -22.05 -5.13 -6.34
CA VAL A 445 -21.94 -6.39 -5.61
C VAL A 445 -22.05 -6.09 -4.13
N THR A 446 -22.78 -6.90 -3.37
CA THR A 446 -22.95 -6.67 -1.92
C THR A 446 -22.61 -7.89 -1.09
N GLY A 447 -22.18 -7.67 0.16
CA GLY A 447 -21.83 -8.72 1.11
C GLY A 447 -20.72 -9.63 0.61
N VAL A 448 -19.64 -9.04 0.07
CA VAL A 448 -18.47 -9.75 -0.42
C VAL A 448 -17.71 -10.37 0.75
N VAL A 449 -17.36 -11.64 0.63
CA VAL A 449 -16.47 -12.36 1.54
C VAL A 449 -15.40 -13.06 0.71
N ALA A 450 -14.14 -12.64 0.85
CA ALA A 450 -13.01 -13.21 0.15
C ALA A 450 -11.95 -13.75 1.15
N ASP A 451 -11.73 -15.06 1.18
CA ASP A 451 -10.61 -15.70 1.88
C ASP A 451 -9.55 -16.10 0.85
N PHE A 452 -8.36 -15.54 0.98
CA PHE A 452 -7.24 -15.88 0.12
C PHE A 452 -5.95 -16.12 0.90
N ALA A 453 -5.04 -16.84 0.23
CA ALA A 453 -3.69 -17.03 0.71
C ALA A 453 -2.69 -16.99 -0.44
N VAL A 454 -1.51 -16.45 -0.16
CA VAL A 454 -0.33 -16.46 -1.00
C VAL A 454 0.77 -17.12 -0.18
N ASN A 455 1.39 -18.16 -0.71
CA ASN A 455 2.56 -18.80 -0.12
C ASN A 455 3.61 -19.01 -1.20
N ARG A 456 4.57 -18.08 -1.25
CA ARG A 456 5.78 -18.17 -2.09
C ARG A 456 5.45 -18.49 -3.55
N GLY A 457 4.53 -17.72 -4.13
CA GLY A 457 4.07 -17.86 -5.51
C GLY A 457 2.85 -18.77 -5.71
N ASN A 458 2.45 -19.53 -4.70
CA ASN A 458 1.18 -20.28 -4.74
C ASN A 458 0.06 -19.40 -4.19
N VAL A 459 -0.88 -19.01 -5.03
CA VAL A 459 -2.06 -18.24 -4.64
C VAL A 459 -3.26 -19.17 -4.59
N ALA A 460 -4.08 -19.05 -3.55
CA ALA A 460 -5.34 -19.74 -3.40
C ALA A 460 -6.43 -18.74 -3.01
N LEU A 461 -7.48 -18.65 -3.83
CA LEU A 461 -8.75 -18.06 -3.44
C LEU A 461 -9.61 -19.19 -2.88
N ARG A 462 -9.64 -19.30 -1.54
CA ARG A 462 -10.32 -20.39 -0.84
C ARG A 462 -11.83 -20.22 -0.86
N GLN A 463 -12.28 -18.97 -0.85
CA GLN A 463 -13.68 -18.60 -0.83
C GLN A 463 -13.84 -17.20 -1.41
N PHE A 464 -14.84 -17.03 -2.27
CA PHE A 464 -15.36 -15.75 -2.70
C PHE A 464 -16.88 -15.86 -2.75
N ASP A 465 -17.57 -15.26 -1.80
CA ASP A 465 -19.03 -15.25 -1.78
C ASP A 465 -19.54 -13.81 -1.88
N ALA A 466 -20.56 -13.58 -2.68
CA ALA A 466 -21.24 -12.28 -2.70
C ALA A 466 -22.68 -12.38 -3.23
N LYS A 467 -23.43 -11.30 -3.10
CA LYS A 467 -24.75 -11.10 -3.70
C LYS A 467 -24.63 -10.24 -4.95
N LEU A 468 -25.35 -10.61 -6.00
CA LEU A 468 -25.30 -9.98 -7.32
C LEU A 468 -26.70 -9.96 -7.94
N TYR A 469 -27.33 -8.79 -8.05
CA TYR A 469 -28.69 -8.57 -8.62
C TYR A 469 -29.70 -9.68 -8.28
N ASP A 470 -30.15 -9.76 -7.03
CA ASP A 470 -31.07 -10.78 -6.47
C ASP A 470 -30.52 -12.21 -6.36
N GLY A 471 -29.35 -12.49 -6.95
CA GLY A 471 -28.69 -13.79 -6.93
C GLY A 471 -27.44 -13.83 -6.05
N THR A 472 -26.70 -14.94 -6.17
CA THR A 472 -25.42 -15.16 -5.46
C THR A 472 -24.31 -15.56 -6.41
N ILE A 473 -23.08 -15.26 -6.01
CA ILE A 473 -21.85 -15.72 -6.63
C ILE A 473 -20.99 -16.42 -5.59
N ASN A 474 -20.43 -17.58 -5.94
CA ASN A 474 -19.52 -18.38 -5.14
C ASN A 474 -18.33 -18.79 -6.02
N ALA A 475 -17.11 -18.42 -5.67
CA ALA A 475 -15.92 -18.75 -6.46
C ALA A 475 -14.75 -19.25 -5.62
N THR A 476 -13.94 -20.10 -6.24
CA THR A 476 -12.66 -20.58 -5.71
C THR A 476 -11.63 -20.61 -6.84
N GLY A 477 -10.35 -20.52 -6.50
CA GLY A 477 -9.31 -20.56 -7.51
C GLY A 477 -7.93 -20.79 -6.95
N SER A 478 -7.01 -21.13 -7.84
CA SER A 478 -5.60 -21.27 -7.54
C SER A 478 -4.75 -20.73 -8.69
N LEU A 479 -3.62 -20.13 -8.36
CA LEU A 479 -2.61 -19.68 -9.32
C LEU A 479 -1.23 -20.12 -8.83
N ASP A 480 -0.53 -20.89 -9.66
CA ASP A 480 0.86 -21.27 -9.47
C ASP A 480 1.75 -20.30 -10.28
N ALA A 481 2.31 -19.32 -9.58
CA ALA A 481 3.28 -18.36 -10.09
C ALA A 481 4.74 -18.81 -9.84
N THR A 482 4.97 -20.03 -9.34
CA THR A 482 6.33 -20.58 -9.21
C THR A 482 6.92 -20.90 -10.58
N VAL A 483 6.05 -21.28 -11.53
CA VAL A 483 6.36 -21.50 -12.94
C VAL A 483 6.07 -20.26 -13.79
N SER A 484 6.79 -20.11 -14.91
CA SER A 484 6.54 -19.06 -15.91
C SER A 484 6.39 -19.69 -17.30
N PRO A 485 5.26 -19.49 -18.01
CA PRO A 485 4.08 -18.73 -17.60
C PRO A 485 3.28 -19.40 -16.47
N ALA A 486 2.58 -18.60 -15.65
CA ALA A 486 1.85 -19.10 -14.48
C ALA A 486 0.67 -20.01 -14.87
N ARG A 487 0.28 -20.93 -13.99
CA ARG A 487 -0.85 -21.84 -14.22
C ARG A 487 -2.00 -21.52 -13.30
N TYR A 488 -3.23 -21.55 -13.81
CA TYR A 488 -4.41 -21.23 -13.00
C TYR A 488 -5.51 -22.29 -13.11
N HIS A 489 -6.33 -22.36 -12.07
CA HIS A 489 -7.59 -23.09 -12.04
C HIS A 489 -8.64 -22.20 -11.36
N VAL A 490 -9.82 -22.07 -11.95
CA VAL A 490 -10.94 -21.27 -11.41
C VAL A 490 -12.21 -22.10 -11.44
N LYS A 491 -12.97 -22.05 -10.34
CA LYS A 491 -14.35 -22.51 -10.28
C LYS A 491 -15.23 -21.36 -9.83
N ASN A 492 -16.34 -21.16 -10.53
CA ASN A 492 -17.30 -20.12 -10.19
C ASN A 492 -18.72 -20.69 -10.34
N ASP A 493 -19.59 -20.38 -9.40
CA ASP A 493 -20.98 -20.75 -9.36
C ASP A 493 -21.80 -19.48 -9.16
N ILE A 494 -22.63 -19.15 -10.14
CA ILE A 494 -23.55 -18.01 -10.10
C ILE A 494 -24.95 -18.59 -10.09
N ARG A 495 -25.80 -18.14 -9.16
CA ARG A 495 -27.17 -18.65 -9.00
C ARG A 495 -28.19 -17.53 -9.00
N ASN A 496 -29.23 -17.73 -9.79
CA ASN A 496 -30.46 -16.93 -9.76
C ASN A 496 -30.27 -15.41 -9.91
N VAL A 497 -29.27 -14.98 -10.69
CA VAL A 497 -28.97 -13.56 -10.92
C VAL A 497 -29.96 -12.97 -11.91
N ASN A 498 -30.49 -11.79 -11.61
CA ASN A 498 -31.30 -11.02 -12.53
C ASN A 498 -30.41 -10.40 -13.62
N VAL A 499 -30.49 -10.95 -14.83
CA VAL A 499 -29.49 -10.69 -15.87
C VAL A 499 -29.68 -9.34 -16.57
N LEU A 500 -30.92 -8.85 -16.65
CA LEU A 500 -31.20 -7.57 -17.32
C LEU A 500 -30.49 -6.37 -16.66
N PRO A 501 -30.61 -6.11 -15.35
CA PRO A 501 -29.90 -5.00 -14.72
C PRO A 501 -28.37 -5.21 -14.78
N LEU A 502 -27.89 -6.45 -14.59
CA LEU A 502 -26.46 -6.76 -14.73
C LEU A 502 -25.90 -6.38 -16.12
N LEU A 503 -26.58 -6.77 -17.21
CA LEU A 503 -26.13 -6.47 -18.57
C LEU A 503 -26.21 -4.98 -18.90
N LYS A 504 -27.20 -4.27 -18.35
CA LYS A 504 -27.30 -2.81 -18.47
C LYS A 504 -26.12 -2.12 -17.80
N ASP A 505 -25.81 -2.51 -16.57
CA ASP A 505 -24.74 -1.86 -15.80
C ASP A 505 -23.34 -2.23 -16.36
N ALA A 506 -23.12 -3.50 -16.67
CA ALA A 506 -21.81 -4.00 -17.13
C ALA A 506 -21.49 -3.67 -18.60
N ALA A 507 -22.49 -3.66 -19.48
CA ALA A 507 -22.27 -3.60 -20.93
C ALA A 507 -23.22 -2.66 -21.69
N ASN A 508 -24.12 -1.96 -20.99
CA ASN A 508 -25.18 -1.15 -21.59
C ASN A 508 -26.00 -1.93 -22.65
N GLN A 509 -26.34 -3.18 -22.34
CA GLN A 509 -27.10 -4.08 -23.20
C GLN A 509 -28.42 -4.49 -22.53
N ASP A 510 -29.49 -4.57 -23.33
CA ASP A 510 -30.81 -5.00 -22.87
C ASP A 510 -31.37 -6.21 -23.66
N MET A 511 -30.55 -6.87 -24.48
CA MET A 511 -30.97 -7.97 -25.36
C MET A 511 -31.47 -9.22 -24.60
N LEU A 512 -31.03 -9.44 -23.36
CA LEU A 512 -31.37 -10.65 -22.60
C LEU A 512 -31.92 -10.30 -21.21
N SER A 513 -33.01 -10.95 -20.84
CA SER A 513 -33.65 -10.82 -19.54
C SER A 513 -34.03 -12.19 -18.97
N GLY A 514 -34.22 -12.25 -17.65
CA GLY A 514 -34.56 -13.49 -16.91
C GLY A 514 -33.61 -13.74 -15.74
N ARG A 515 -33.78 -14.90 -15.10
CA ARG A 515 -32.88 -15.34 -14.01
C ARG A 515 -31.86 -16.34 -14.54
N GLY A 516 -30.59 -15.98 -14.44
CA GLY A 516 -29.46 -16.75 -14.95
C GLY A 516 -28.67 -17.42 -13.83
N SER A 517 -28.21 -18.64 -14.10
CA SER A 517 -27.22 -19.37 -13.31
C SER A 517 -26.10 -19.83 -14.23
N ILE A 518 -24.85 -19.74 -13.76
CA ILE A 518 -23.66 -20.09 -14.54
C ILE A 518 -22.72 -20.91 -13.66
N ASP A 519 -22.37 -22.11 -14.11
CA ASP A 519 -21.33 -22.95 -13.50
C ASP A 519 -20.09 -22.92 -14.39
N VAL A 520 -18.95 -22.48 -13.86
CA VAL A 520 -17.67 -22.39 -14.55
C VAL A 520 -16.65 -23.29 -13.86
N SER A 521 -15.95 -24.12 -14.63
CA SER A 521 -14.75 -24.84 -14.17
C SER A 521 -13.72 -24.82 -15.27
N VAL A 522 -12.70 -23.98 -15.12
CA VAL A 522 -11.70 -23.70 -16.16
C VAL A 522 -10.28 -23.71 -15.61
N SER A 523 -9.33 -24.01 -16.49
CA SER A 523 -7.89 -23.96 -16.20
C SER A 523 -7.10 -23.52 -17.42
N GLY A 524 -5.89 -23.01 -17.21
CA GLY A 524 -5.04 -22.55 -18.30
C GLY A 524 -3.61 -22.22 -17.87
N VAL A 525 -2.81 -21.78 -18.85
CA VAL A 525 -1.40 -21.38 -18.68
C VAL A 525 -1.19 -20.01 -19.30
N GLY A 526 -0.59 -19.09 -18.55
CA GLY A 526 -0.41 -17.69 -18.89
C GLY A 526 -1.61 -16.83 -18.55
N LEU A 527 -1.36 -15.56 -18.22
CA LEU A 527 -2.35 -14.56 -17.85
C LEU A 527 -2.42 -13.40 -18.86
N SER A 528 -1.60 -13.41 -19.92
CA SER A 528 -1.74 -12.44 -21.01
C SER A 528 -3.10 -12.58 -21.70
N GLU A 529 -3.66 -11.48 -22.23
CA GLU A 529 -5.00 -11.49 -22.84
C GLU A 529 -5.11 -12.56 -23.96
N LYS A 530 -4.07 -12.64 -24.80
CA LYS A 530 -3.97 -13.64 -25.86
C LYS A 530 -3.91 -15.07 -25.30
N ARG A 531 -3.16 -15.33 -24.23
CA ARG A 531 -3.07 -16.67 -23.62
C ARG A 531 -4.30 -17.07 -22.83
N LEU A 532 -4.98 -16.13 -22.18
CA LEU A 532 -6.29 -16.38 -21.57
C LEU A 532 -7.30 -16.84 -22.64
N ARG A 533 -7.40 -16.12 -23.75
CA ARG A 533 -8.35 -16.48 -24.83
C ARG A 533 -7.99 -17.77 -25.56
N THR A 534 -6.70 -18.05 -25.78
CA THR A 534 -6.26 -19.24 -26.53
C THR A 534 -6.08 -20.49 -25.67
N GLY A 535 -5.68 -20.34 -24.41
CA GLY A 535 -5.22 -21.39 -23.52
C GLY A 535 -6.23 -21.83 -22.46
N ILE A 536 -7.37 -21.15 -22.33
CA ILE A 536 -8.43 -21.56 -21.41
C ILE A 536 -9.05 -22.89 -21.86
N THR A 537 -9.20 -23.81 -20.90
CA THR A 537 -9.79 -25.13 -21.11
C THR A 537 -10.75 -25.45 -19.97
N GLY A 538 -11.85 -26.14 -20.28
CA GLY A 538 -12.83 -26.54 -19.27
C GLY A 538 -14.26 -26.41 -19.75
N THR A 539 -15.18 -26.16 -18.82
CA THR A 539 -16.61 -26.16 -19.09
C THR A 539 -17.29 -24.93 -18.50
N VAL A 540 -18.23 -24.37 -19.25
CA VAL A 540 -19.16 -23.32 -18.80
C VAL A 540 -20.58 -23.81 -19.05
N ALA A 541 -21.34 -24.06 -17.99
CA ALA A 541 -22.76 -24.40 -18.07
C ALA A 541 -23.59 -23.17 -17.74
N ILE A 542 -24.64 -22.95 -18.53
CA ILE A 542 -25.53 -21.79 -18.44
C ILE A 542 -26.95 -22.31 -18.34
N ASN A 543 -27.71 -21.78 -17.37
CA ASN A 543 -29.12 -22.09 -17.16
C ASN A 543 -29.89 -20.79 -16.92
N PHE A 544 -30.87 -20.50 -17.76
CA PHE A 544 -31.79 -19.38 -17.63
C PHE A 544 -33.20 -19.89 -17.40
N THR A 545 -33.94 -19.17 -16.57
CA THR A 545 -35.36 -19.43 -16.30
C THR A 545 -36.16 -18.14 -16.42
N ASP A 546 -37.41 -18.26 -16.86
CA ASP A 546 -38.38 -17.16 -16.96
C ASP A 546 -37.80 -15.91 -17.62
N GLY A 547 -37.25 -16.07 -18.82
CA GLY A 547 -36.47 -15.05 -19.49
C GLY A 547 -37.03 -14.66 -20.85
N ALA A 548 -36.31 -13.77 -21.52
CA ALA A 548 -36.61 -13.41 -22.88
C ALA A 548 -35.44 -12.79 -23.63
N VAL A 549 -35.48 -12.97 -24.94
CA VAL A 549 -34.58 -12.31 -25.89
C VAL A 549 -35.29 -11.09 -26.46
N ASN A 550 -34.83 -9.90 -26.11
CA ASN A 550 -35.30 -8.63 -26.63
C ASN A 550 -34.61 -8.33 -27.98
N GLY A 551 -35.31 -7.63 -28.87
CA GLY A 551 -34.89 -7.37 -30.25
C GLY A 551 -35.25 -8.45 -31.26
N ILE A 552 -35.59 -9.67 -30.81
CA ILE A 552 -35.89 -10.82 -31.70
C ILE A 552 -37.30 -11.35 -31.37
N ASN A 553 -38.23 -11.28 -32.33
CA ASN A 553 -39.55 -11.89 -32.25
C ASN A 553 -39.64 -13.06 -33.24
N ILE A 554 -39.28 -14.26 -32.78
CA ILE A 554 -39.27 -15.46 -33.63
C ILE A 554 -40.68 -15.76 -34.20
N PRO A 555 -41.78 -15.67 -33.43
CA PRO A 555 -43.13 -15.81 -33.97
C PRO A 555 -43.44 -14.82 -35.11
N GLU A 556 -43.09 -13.55 -34.96
CA GLU A 556 -43.25 -12.52 -36.01
C GLU A 556 -42.44 -12.86 -37.26
N MET A 557 -41.16 -13.21 -37.10
CA MET A 557 -40.29 -13.61 -38.21
C MET A 557 -40.86 -14.81 -38.99
N ILE A 558 -41.45 -15.78 -38.30
CA ILE A 558 -42.09 -16.94 -38.94
C ILE A 558 -43.34 -16.51 -39.74
N ARG A 559 -44.16 -15.60 -39.21
CA ARG A 559 -45.34 -15.05 -39.92
C ARG A 559 -44.91 -14.24 -41.16
N GLU A 560 -43.90 -13.39 -41.03
CA GLU A 560 -43.35 -12.59 -42.12
C GLU A 560 -42.77 -13.48 -43.23
N ALA A 561 -42.01 -14.51 -42.87
CA ALA A 561 -41.48 -15.48 -43.82
C ALA A 561 -42.63 -16.20 -44.56
N LYS A 562 -43.68 -16.63 -43.85
CA LYS A 562 -44.86 -17.28 -44.46
C LYS A 562 -45.60 -16.35 -45.43
N ALA A 563 -45.82 -15.09 -45.06
CA ALA A 563 -46.48 -14.12 -45.92
C ALA A 563 -45.67 -13.86 -47.20
N THR A 564 -44.35 -13.67 -47.06
CA THR A 564 -43.42 -13.48 -48.18
C THR A 564 -43.44 -14.68 -49.12
N LEU A 565 -43.43 -15.91 -48.60
CA LEU A 565 -43.52 -17.14 -49.39
C LEU A 565 -44.87 -17.30 -50.11
N LYS A 566 -45.97 -16.77 -49.55
CA LYS A 566 -47.30 -16.75 -50.20
C LYS A 566 -47.47 -15.56 -51.17
N GLY A 567 -46.44 -14.73 -51.38
CA GLY A 567 -46.51 -13.52 -52.21
C GLY A 567 -47.39 -12.42 -51.62
N GLN A 568 -47.64 -12.48 -50.31
CA GLN A 568 -48.46 -11.53 -49.56
C GLN A 568 -47.56 -10.59 -48.76
N ARG A 569 -47.97 -9.33 -48.59
CA ARG A 569 -47.33 -8.47 -47.58
C ARG A 569 -47.74 -8.97 -46.21
N ALA A 570 -46.77 -9.18 -45.32
CA ALA A 570 -47.06 -9.42 -43.92
C ALA A 570 -47.85 -8.24 -43.36
N GLU A 571 -48.92 -8.53 -42.63
CA GLU A 571 -49.67 -7.50 -41.90
C GLU A 571 -48.77 -7.01 -40.76
N TYR A 572 -48.40 -5.73 -40.76
CA TYR A 572 -47.56 -5.16 -39.71
C TYR A 572 -48.38 -5.12 -38.42
N VAL A 573 -47.99 -5.92 -37.44
CA VAL A 573 -48.52 -5.86 -36.08
C VAL A 573 -47.47 -5.16 -35.25
N GLU A 574 -47.83 -4.04 -34.61
CA GLU A 574 -46.95 -3.33 -33.69
C GLU A 574 -46.81 -4.15 -32.40
N GLU A 575 -45.95 -5.16 -32.43
CA GLU A 575 -45.59 -6.00 -31.29
C GLU A 575 -44.22 -5.56 -30.75
N THR A 576 -44.02 -5.76 -29.44
CA THR A 576 -42.67 -5.66 -28.88
C THR A 576 -41.80 -6.74 -29.50
N ARG A 577 -40.66 -6.36 -30.10
CA ARG A 577 -39.74 -7.33 -30.70
C ARG A 577 -39.05 -8.13 -29.61
N LYS A 578 -39.70 -9.20 -29.14
CA LYS A 578 -39.24 -9.99 -28.00
C LYS A 578 -39.70 -11.44 -28.15
N THR A 579 -38.88 -12.38 -27.72
CA THR A 579 -39.24 -13.81 -27.61
C THR A 579 -39.07 -14.26 -26.17
N ASP A 580 -40.20 -14.50 -25.49
CA ASP A 580 -40.23 -15.03 -24.13
C ASP A 580 -39.91 -16.54 -24.11
N PHE A 581 -39.20 -17.00 -23.08
CA PHE A 581 -38.88 -18.39 -22.85
C PHE A 581 -38.97 -18.77 -21.36
N SER A 582 -39.39 -20.00 -21.10
CA SER A 582 -39.44 -20.61 -19.76
C SER A 582 -38.07 -21.14 -19.30
N ALA A 583 -37.28 -21.66 -20.22
CA ALA A 583 -35.94 -22.18 -19.94
C ALA A 583 -35.00 -21.98 -21.13
N LEU A 584 -33.73 -21.67 -20.85
CA LEU A 584 -32.64 -21.73 -21.83
C LEU A 584 -31.42 -22.36 -21.16
N THR A 585 -30.90 -23.45 -21.72
CA THR A 585 -29.77 -24.21 -21.15
C THR A 585 -28.70 -24.46 -22.19
N ALA A 586 -27.43 -24.35 -21.83
CA ALA A 586 -26.31 -24.72 -22.69
C ALA A 586 -25.09 -25.14 -21.86
N THR A 587 -24.29 -26.06 -22.38
CA THR A 587 -22.96 -26.39 -21.84
C THR A 587 -21.92 -26.19 -22.92
N PHE A 588 -21.00 -25.26 -22.69
CA PHE A 588 -19.88 -24.96 -23.56
C PHE A 588 -18.63 -25.67 -23.08
N ASN A 589 -17.96 -26.38 -23.99
CA ASN A 589 -16.63 -26.92 -23.79
C ASN A 589 -15.61 -25.95 -24.41
N LEU A 590 -14.67 -25.50 -23.58
CA LEU A 590 -13.64 -24.54 -23.97
C LEU A 590 -12.33 -25.28 -24.23
N GLY A 591 -11.63 -24.90 -25.30
CA GLY A 591 -10.27 -25.32 -25.56
C GLY A 591 -9.73 -24.83 -26.90
N LYS A 592 -8.41 -24.60 -26.97
CA LYS A 592 -7.70 -24.17 -28.19
C LYS A 592 -8.29 -22.88 -28.80
N GLY A 593 -8.77 -21.96 -27.97
CA GLY A 593 -9.38 -20.71 -28.42
C GLY A 593 -10.81 -20.84 -28.96
N ILE A 594 -11.47 -21.98 -28.77
CA ILE A 594 -12.83 -22.23 -29.22
C ILE A 594 -13.70 -22.60 -28.01
N ALA A 595 -14.91 -22.05 -27.95
CA ALA A 595 -15.97 -22.55 -27.07
C ALA A 595 -17.06 -23.19 -27.94
N SER A 596 -17.40 -24.45 -27.65
CA SER A 596 -18.34 -25.23 -28.47
C SER A 596 -19.43 -25.89 -27.63
N THR A 597 -20.63 -26.01 -28.18
CA THR A 597 -21.77 -26.66 -27.53
C THR A 597 -22.56 -27.51 -28.51
N ARG A 598 -23.19 -28.58 -28.01
CA ARG A 598 -24.11 -29.45 -28.77
C ARG A 598 -25.47 -29.62 -28.10
N ASN A 599 -25.68 -28.88 -27.01
CA ASN A 599 -26.82 -29.09 -26.12
C ASN A 599 -27.50 -27.76 -25.75
N LEU A 600 -27.36 -26.72 -26.58
CA LEU A 600 -28.13 -25.51 -26.40
C LEU A 600 -29.60 -25.83 -26.68
N LYS A 601 -30.47 -25.47 -25.74
CA LYS A 601 -31.92 -25.64 -25.81
C LYS A 601 -32.61 -24.41 -25.26
N MET A 602 -33.71 -24.00 -25.87
CA MET A 602 -34.61 -22.98 -25.34
C MET A 602 -36.06 -23.42 -25.49
N GLU A 603 -36.84 -23.28 -24.42
CA GLU A 603 -38.26 -23.64 -24.35
C GLU A 603 -39.13 -22.39 -24.21
N ALA A 604 -39.88 -22.06 -25.26
CA ALA A 604 -40.82 -20.95 -25.29
C ALA A 604 -42.27 -21.46 -25.39
N PRO A 605 -43.31 -20.64 -25.10
CA PRO A 605 -44.70 -21.10 -25.01
C PRO A 605 -45.20 -21.92 -26.22
N ALA A 606 -44.82 -21.55 -27.44
CA ALA A 606 -45.19 -22.25 -28.68
C ALA A 606 -43.99 -22.76 -29.49
N LEU A 607 -42.76 -22.62 -28.97
CA LEU A 607 -41.54 -22.92 -29.72
C LEU A 607 -40.59 -23.80 -28.89
N ARG A 608 -39.88 -24.68 -29.57
CA ARG A 608 -38.72 -25.38 -29.06
C ARG A 608 -37.55 -25.04 -29.95
N VAL A 609 -36.47 -24.56 -29.35
CA VAL A 609 -35.24 -24.22 -30.06
C VAL A 609 -34.14 -25.13 -29.58
N ARG A 610 -33.42 -25.72 -30.52
CA ARG A 610 -32.17 -26.44 -30.27
C ARG A 610 -31.05 -25.77 -31.05
N SER A 611 -29.86 -25.74 -30.50
CA SER A 611 -28.69 -25.28 -31.25
C SER A 611 -27.45 -26.07 -30.90
N GLU A 612 -26.58 -26.18 -31.89
CA GLU A 612 -25.22 -26.66 -31.77
C GLU A 612 -24.30 -25.75 -32.59
N GLY A 613 -23.04 -25.66 -32.17
CA GLY A 613 -22.12 -24.73 -32.80
C GLY A 613 -20.93 -24.38 -31.93
N GLN A 614 -20.23 -23.35 -32.35
CA GLN A 614 -19.00 -22.88 -31.74
C GLN A 614 -18.81 -21.37 -31.92
N THR A 615 -17.91 -20.83 -31.11
CA THR A 615 -17.46 -19.46 -31.16
C THR A 615 -15.96 -19.40 -30.93
N ASN A 616 -15.24 -18.58 -31.70
CA ASN A 616 -13.80 -18.36 -31.49
C ASN A 616 -13.58 -17.22 -30.50
N LEU A 617 -12.82 -17.48 -29.43
CA LEU A 617 -12.55 -16.53 -28.36
C LEU A 617 -11.53 -15.44 -28.75
N VAL A 618 -10.81 -15.64 -29.85
CA VAL A 618 -9.79 -14.73 -30.37
C VAL A 618 -10.35 -13.88 -31.52
N LYS A 619 -11.02 -14.51 -32.49
CA LYS A 619 -11.64 -13.82 -33.63
C LYS A 619 -13.01 -13.24 -33.30
N GLU A 620 -13.63 -13.70 -32.22
CA GLU A 620 -14.98 -13.33 -31.78
C GLU A 620 -16.03 -13.59 -32.87
N ASP A 621 -15.85 -14.69 -33.61
CA ASP A 621 -16.79 -15.15 -34.63
C ASP A 621 -17.79 -16.17 -34.06
N LEU A 622 -18.97 -16.22 -34.68
CA LEU A 622 -20.04 -17.14 -34.36
C LEU A 622 -20.24 -18.13 -35.50
N ASP A 623 -20.54 -19.38 -35.16
CA ASP A 623 -20.88 -20.43 -36.11
C ASP A 623 -21.83 -21.42 -35.43
N PHE A 624 -23.13 -21.15 -35.54
CA PHE A 624 -24.19 -21.93 -34.88
C PHE A 624 -25.29 -22.33 -35.83
N ASP A 625 -25.69 -23.59 -35.74
CA ASP A 625 -26.90 -24.10 -36.34
C ASP A 625 -28.02 -24.06 -35.32
N VAL A 626 -29.12 -23.39 -35.66
CA VAL A 626 -30.29 -23.20 -34.80
C VAL A 626 -31.50 -23.85 -35.44
N PHE A 627 -32.14 -24.76 -34.72
CA PHE A 627 -33.30 -25.51 -35.15
C PHE A 627 -34.51 -25.06 -34.34
N VAL A 628 -35.46 -24.41 -35.00
CA VAL A 628 -36.70 -23.90 -34.36
C VAL A 628 -37.87 -24.79 -34.76
N SER A 629 -38.51 -25.45 -33.81
CA SER A 629 -39.70 -26.28 -34.02
C SER A 629 -40.92 -25.64 -33.34
N VAL A 630 -42.06 -25.65 -34.03
CA VAL A 630 -43.33 -25.18 -33.47
C VAL A 630 -44.01 -26.33 -32.71
N VAL A 631 -44.27 -26.13 -31.43
CA VAL A 631 -45.03 -27.07 -30.60
C VAL A 631 -46.42 -26.51 -30.33
N GLY A 632 -47.43 -27.39 -30.28
CA GLY A 632 -48.86 -27.08 -30.45
C GLY A 632 -49.40 -25.81 -29.77
N THR A 633 -50.44 -25.22 -30.38
CA THR A 633 -51.06 -23.98 -29.93
C THR A 633 -51.79 -24.16 -28.60
N SER A 634 -51.48 -23.29 -27.63
CA SER A 634 -52.43 -22.95 -26.57
C SER A 634 -53.50 -22.07 -27.21
N LYS A 635 -54.73 -22.59 -27.34
CA LYS A 635 -55.91 -21.82 -27.77
C LYS A 635 -56.05 -20.58 -26.88
N GLY A 636 -55.60 -19.41 -27.32
CA GLY A 636 -55.66 -18.23 -26.45
C GLY A 636 -55.25 -16.88 -27.03
N GLN A 637 -54.23 -16.78 -27.88
CA GLN A 637 -53.78 -15.47 -28.38
C GLN A 637 -53.35 -15.55 -29.86
N GLY A 638 -54.18 -14.97 -30.73
CA GLY A 638 -53.75 -14.34 -31.98
C GLY A 638 -53.14 -15.20 -33.09
N GLY A 639 -53.94 -16.03 -33.75
CA GLY A 639 -53.70 -16.39 -35.16
C GLY A 639 -53.83 -17.88 -35.48
N LYS A 640 -54.78 -18.21 -36.38
CA LYS A 640 -54.99 -19.56 -36.96
C LYS A 640 -53.85 -20.02 -37.89
N ASP A 641 -52.74 -19.29 -37.96
CA ASP A 641 -51.73 -19.40 -39.01
C ASP A 641 -50.49 -20.23 -38.67
N ILE A 642 -50.19 -20.43 -37.38
CA ILE A 642 -49.01 -21.19 -36.93
C ILE A 642 -49.30 -22.71 -36.87
N ASP A 643 -50.57 -23.12 -36.82
CA ASP A 643 -50.98 -24.54 -36.77
C ASP A 643 -50.53 -25.35 -38.00
N GLU A 644 -50.36 -24.70 -39.17
CA GLU A 644 -49.85 -25.32 -40.41
C GLU A 644 -48.36 -25.72 -40.32
N LEU A 645 -47.63 -25.17 -39.35
CA LEU A 645 -46.19 -25.40 -39.14
C LEU A 645 -45.92 -26.39 -38.01
N LYS A 646 -46.97 -27.00 -37.44
CA LYS A 646 -46.82 -28.08 -36.46
C LYS A 646 -45.98 -29.20 -37.07
N ASP A 647 -44.97 -29.65 -36.34
CA ASP A 647 -43.97 -30.65 -36.75
C ASP A 647 -42.96 -30.19 -37.84
N ILE A 648 -42.92 -28.89 -38.18
CA ILE A 648 -41.90 -28.31 -39.06
C ILE A 648 -40.74 -27.75 -38.21
N THR A 649 -39.51 -28.14 -38.56
CA THR A 649 -38.28 -27.59 -37.97
C THR A 649 -37.62 -26.64 -38.95
N ILE A 650 -37.34 -25.41 -38.50
CA ILE A 650 -36.77 -24.33 -39.29
C ILE A 650 -35.28 -24.21 -38.92
N PRO A 651 -34.35 -24.62 -39.80
CA PRO A 651 -32.92 -24.45 -39.58
C PRO A 651 -32.47 -23.03 -39.96
N VAL A 652 -31.75 -22.38 -39.05
CA VAL A 652 -31.19 -21.03 -39.19
C VAL A 652 -29.72 -21.08 -38.82
N ASN A 653 -28.84 -20.66 -39.72
CA ASN A 653 -27.43 -20.49 -39.38
C ASN A 653 -27.23 -19.11 -38.79
N ILE A 654 -26.54 -19.04 -37.65
CA ILE A 654 -26.08 -17.81 -37.03
C ILE A 654 -24.57 -17.72 -37.23
N GLY A 655 -24.13 -16.63 -37.83
CA GLY A 655 -22.71 -16.32 -38.05
C GLY A 655 -22.39 -14.85 -37.76
N GLY A 656 -21.24 -14.36 -38.22
CA GLY A 656 -20.82 -12.98 -37.99
C GLY A 656 -19.98 -12.86 -36.72
N SER A 657 -19.89 -11.65 -36.16
CA SER A 657 -19.10 -11.39 -34.94
C SER A 657 -19.99 -11.31 -33.70
N TRP A 658 -19.41 -11.31 -32.50
CA TRP A 658 -20.18 -11.13 -31.25
C TRP A 658 -20.94 -9.80 -31.20
N ALA A 659 -20.37 -8.74 -31.77
CA ALA A 659 -20.96 -7.41 -31.79
C ALA A 659 -22.03 -7.26 -32.88
N GLU A 660 -21.85 -7.97 -34.00
CA GLU A 660 -22.75 -7.94 -35.16
C GLU A 660 -23.08 -9.36 -35.60
N PRO A 661 -23.98 -10.06 -34.87
CA PRO A 661 -24.45 -11.37 -35.28
C PRO A 661 -25.32 -11.25 -36.54
N SER A 662 -25.19 -12.23 -37.42
CA SER A 662 -25.98 -12.36 -38.65
C SER A 662 -26.72 -13.69 -38.64
N TYR A 663 -27.90 -13.72 -39.26
CA TYR A 663 -28.73 -14.93 -39.33
C TYR A 663 -29.21 -15.16 -40.76
N LYS A 664 -29.23 -16.42 -41.18
CA LYS A 664 -29.71 -16.84 -42.51
C LYS A 664 -30.53 -18.11 -42.39
N LEU A 665 -31.68 -18.15 -43.09
CA LEU A 665 -32.48 -19.37 -43.21
C LEU A 665 -31.73 -20.38 -44.09
N ASP A 666 -31.51 -21.59 -43.58
CA ASP A 666 -30.96 -22.67 -44.39
C ASP A 666 -32.08 -23.33 -45.21
N VAL A 667 -32.34 -22.76 -46.38
CA VAL A 667 -33.40 -23.24 -47.29
C VAL A 667 -33.14 -24.69 -47.73
N LYS A 668 -31.86 -25.07 -47.90
CA LYS A 668 -31.50 -26.44 -48.31
C LYS A 668 -31.84 -27.44 -47.21
N SER A 669 -31.43 -27.17 -45.99
CA SER A 669 -31.75 -28.02 -44.84
C SER A 669 -33.26 -28.03 -44.56
N LEU A 670 -33.95 -26.90 -44.74
CA LEU A 670 -35.41 -26.80 -44.53
C LEU A 670 -36.19 -27.70 -45.50
N LEU A 671 -35.83 -27.70 -46.79
CA LEU A 671 -36.55 -28.48 -47.79
C LEU A 671 -36.19 -29.97 -47.75
N THR A 672 -34.91 -30.31 -47.50
CA THR A 672 -34.46 -31.72 -47.43
C THR A 672 -34.92 -32.44 -46.16
N SER A 673 -35.08 -31.73 -45.04
CA SER A 673 -35.56 -32.30 -43.78
C SER A 673 -37.08 -32.45 -43.69
N ASN A 674 -37.84 -31.93 -44.67
CA ASN A 674 -39.30 -31.93 -44.65
C ASN A 674 -39.90 -32.33 -46.01
N LYS A 675 -40.30 -33.60 -46.13
CA LYS A 675 -40.92 -34.18 -47.34
C LYS A 675 -42.15 -33.41 -47.83
N VAL A 676 -42.94 -32.83 -46.92
CA VAL A 676 -44.15 -32.07 -47.29
C VAL A 676 -43.77 -30.75 -47.96
N LEU A 677 -42.75 -30.07 -47.46
CA LEU A 677 -42.23 -28.85 -48.07
C LEU A 677 -41.49 -29.16 -49.38
N GLU A 678 -40.73 -30.25 -49.43
CA GLU A 678 -40.07 -30.75 -50.64
C GLU A 678 -41.08 -31.00 -51.78
N GLU A 679 -42.14 -31.77 -51.52
CA GLU A 679 -43.18 -32.05 -52.51
C GLU A 679 -43.96 -30.78 -52.92
N LYS A 680 -44.23 -29.86 -51.98
CA LYS A 680 -44.89 -28.59 -52.30
C LYS A 680 -44.01 -27.71 -53.17
N ALA A 681 -42.71 -27.59 -52.86
CA ALA A 681 -41.76 -26.85 -53.68
C ALA A 681 -41.67 -27.43 -55.09
N ARG A 682 -41.65 -28.77 -55.21
CA ARG A 682 -41.70 -29.49 -56.49
C ARG A 682 -42.95 -29.17 -57.31
N LYS A 683 -44.13 -29.25 -56.69
CA LYS A 683 -45.40 -28.92 -57.35
C LYS A 683 -45.51 -27.45 -57.77
N GLU A 684 -45.02 -26.52 -56.94
CA GLU A 684 -45.10 -25.09 -57.28
C GLU A 684 -44.07 -24.71 -58.36
N ALA A 685 -42.89 -25.35 -58.38
CA ALA A 685 -41.93 -25.23 -59.48
C ALA A 685 -42.51 -25.77 -60.80
N GLU A 686 -43.12 -26.96 -60.78
CA GLU A 686 -43.85 -27.52 -61.93
C GLU A 686 -44.95 -26.57 -62.43
N ARG A 687 -45.72 -25.98 -61.50
CA ARG A 687 -46.81 -25.04 -61.81
C ARG A 687 -46.30 -23.70 -62.38
N GLY A 688 -45.20 -23.18 -61.87
CA GLY A 688 -44.53 -21.98 -62.40
C GLY A 688 -43.96 -22.20 -63.80
N LEU A 689 -43.32 -23.36 -64.03
CA LEU A 689 -42.84 -23.78 -65.35
C LEU A 689 -43.98 -23.96 -66.35
N LYS A 690 -45.12 -24.56 -65.97
CA LYS A 690 -46.32 -24.63 -66.82
C LYS A 690 -46.84 -23.25 -67.23
N LYS A 691 -46.84 -22.28 -66.31
CA LYS A 691 -47.25 -20.89 -66.62
C LYS A 691 -46.30 -20.19 -67.59
N LEU A 692 -44.99 -20.46 -67.51
CA LEU A 692 -43.97 -19.83 -68.37
C LEU A 692 -43.83 -20.50 -69.73
N LEU A 693 -43.98 -21.83 -69.79
CA LEU A 693 -43.83 -22.64 -71.01
C LEU A 693 -45.17 -22.78 -71.79
N GLY A 694 -46.29 -22.42 -71.16
CA GLY A 694 -47.64 -22.53 -71.71
C GLY A 694 -48.20 -23.96 -71.70
N ASP A 695 -49.53 -24.10 -71.80
CA ASP A 695 -50.29 -25.37 -71.73
C ASP A 695 -49.90 -26.44 -72.78
N LYS A 696 -48.93 -26.17 -73.66
CA LYS A 696 -48.43 -27.09 -74.69
C LYS A 696 -47.15 -27.83 -74.29
N ALA A 697 -46.59 -27.57 -73.12
CA ALA A 697 -45.42 -28.30 -72.62
C ALA A 697 -45.81 -29.70 -72.11
N GLU A 698 -45.12 -30.75 -72.57
CA GLU A 698 -45.31 -32.12 -72.08
C GLU A 698 -45.01 -32.21 -70.57
N ASP A 699 -45.93 -32.82 -69.80
CA ASP A 699 -45.85 -32.95 -68.34
C ASP A 699 -44.54 -33.59 -67.86
N ASP A 700 -44.00 -34.57 -68.60
CA ASP A 700 -42.75 -35.24 -68.25
C ASP A 700 -41.52 -34.33 -68.44
N LYS A 701 -41.54 -33.43 -69.43
CA LYS A 701 -40.49 -32.42 -69.61
C LYS A 701 -40.54 -31.35 -68.53
N VAL A 702 -41.74 -30.92 -68.12
CA VAL A 702 -41.91 -29.98 -67.01
C VAL A 702 -41.37 -30.57 -65.71
N LYS A 703 -41.67 -31.83 -65.43
CA LYS A 703 -41.14 -32.55 -64.24
C LYS A 703 -39.63 -32.69 -64.27
N GLN A 704 -39.03 -33.08 -65.41
CA GLN A 704 -37.57 -33.17 -65.54
C GLN A 704 -36.87 -31.82 -65.31
N VAL A 705 -37.43 -30.73 -65.84
CA VAL A 705 -36.86 -29.38 -65.69
C VAL A 705 -37.06 -28.86 -64.26
N ALA A 706 -38.22 -29.12 -63.64
CA ALA A 706 -38.46 -28.83 -62.23
C ALA A 706 -37.45 -29.58 -61.34
N ASP A 707 -37.23 -30.87 -61.60
CA ASP A 707 -36.25 -31.70 -60.90
C ASP A 707 -34.80 -31.22 -61.10
N GLN A 708 -34.46 -30.72 -62.29
CA GLN A 708 -33.15 -30.13 -62.55
C GLN A 708 -32.95 -28.79 -61.84
N LEU A 709 -33.96 -27.91 -61.83
CA LEU A 709 -33.94 -26.64 -61.10
C LEU A 709 -33.80 -26.87 -59.60
N LEU A 710 -34.55 -27.83 -59.10
CA LEU A 710 -34.57 -28.19 -57.70
C LEU A 710 -33.33 -28.99 -57.27
N LYS A 711 -32.70 -29.75 -58.18
CA LYS A 711 -31.38 -30.37 -57.92
C LYS A 711 -30.33 -29.37 -57.47
N GLY A 712 -30.35 -28.13 -57.96
CA GLY A 712 -29.43 -27.07 -57.51
C GLY A 712 -29.73 -26.52 -56.10
N LEU A 713 -30.96 -26.73 -55.59
CA LEU A 713 -31.40 -26.36 -54.24
C LEU A 713 -31.29 -27.53 -53.25
N PHE A 714 -31.38 -28.77 -53.75
CA PHE A 714 -31.36 -30.00 -52.95
C PHE A 714 -29.99 -30.68 -52.84
N ASN A 715 -29.09 -30.51 -53.83
CA ASN A 715 -27.75 -31.15 -53.83
C ASN A 715 -26.66 -30.31 -53.19
#